data_AF-A0A9N9URC6-F1
#
_entry.id   AF-A0A9N9URC6-F1
#
_cell.length_a   1.000
_cell.length_b   1.000
_cell.length_c   1.000
_cell.angle_alpha   90.00
_cell.angle_beta   90.00
_cell.angle_gamma   90.00
#
_symmetry.space_group_name_H-M   'P 1'
#
loop_
_entity.id
_entity.type
_entity.pdbx_description
1 polymer ?
#
loop_
_entity_poly.entity_id
_entity_poly.type
_entity_poly.pdbx_seq_one_letter_code
_entity_poly.pdbx_strand_id
1 'polypeptide(L)'
;MVKFNNIAALTALVASASAQTYQRLGGCPKLGCVLPPDQSEFLPGQLFDLRVEVHAPVNGSEAAHDGKPDEQFKVTIAKGSDAPRDFSTAFGIKDPELEKWNFTWYEDLYAEDAKKPSLVNVASKAYRKLALYEPGTYTVTLEYYSGEKTTATWTVRELVQDKKAKNVVLFIGDGMTTNMITAARLLGHQAINGKYQTKLKLDEFPIIGHQMTHSLDSYITDSANSASALYTGHKSTVNAMGVYVDSSKSPFDDPKVETIVEIFRRVRRGAWGAVSTAMMSDATPAALTGHSRDRYQYGALIDQALNGMTNYSWTSQNGPDVFFGGGADQFVPNSASYQGKDYYAEFAKKNYSISTNKTSLLALGNKEKALGIFCQSHMPVWLDRNVYKDNLKAFKNHPNGSKDPALDLPGLTDMTVKAVEILANRGGDKGFFLMSEAASIDKQMHTLDYDRALGDLLELDQAVRATTDKLKELGILEDTLVLITADHGHGFDVWGSADTKYLSEQQDNRGKRRAVGVYHESGQSQYTKPVDGVNYGTGASFPVNWEPRYAIAAGFGAMPDHREDYKVHKSAPRTPASKIGSEYYAESKDSVNGFLVNGTLPTSEGQGVHSLTDVAVYARGPCQDTFSGTYNNIDIFYKIANCLGLGKSDAGNGEDCPAKN
;
A
#
# COMPACT_ATOMS: atom_id res chain seq x y z
N MET A 1 30.11 63.86 42.88
CA MET A 1 29.83 62.66 43.70
C MET A 1 28.32 62.56 43.87
N VAL A 2 27.68 61.52 43.33
CA VAL A 2 26.66 60.67 43.98
C VAL A 2 26.37 59.53 42.99
N LYS A 3 26.50 58.30 43.47
CA LYS A 3 26.24 57.03 42.77
C LYS A 3 24.73 56.86 42.57
N PHE A 4 24.30 56.39 41.40
CA PHE A 4 22.97 55.82 41.20
C PHE A 4 23.08 54.29 41.07
N ASN A 5 22.26 53.60 41.85
CA ASN A 5 22.17 52.15 41.95
C ASN A 5 21.53 51.54 40.70
N ASN A 6 22.15 50.47 40.20
CA ASN A 6 21.55 49.54 39.25
C ASN A 6 20.75 48.47 40.02
N ILE A 7 19.45 48.36 39.74
CA ILE A 7 18.69 47.13 39.94
C ILE A 7 18.17 46.72 38.57
N ALA A 8 18.81 45.72 37.96
CA ALA A 8 18.34 45.08 36.76
C ALA A 8 17.40 43.93 37.16
N ALA A 9 16.14 44.00 36.74
CA ALA A 9 15.19 42.90 36.84
C ALA A 9 15.53 41.86 35.77
N LEU A 10 15.85 40.64 36.18
CA LEU A 10 15.98 39.48 35.31
C LEU A 10 14.59 38.87 35.11
N THR A 11 13.97 39.12 33.95
CA THR A 11 12.80 38.35 33.49
C THR A 11 13.28 37.03 32.90
N ALA A 12 13.03 35.92 33.60
CA ALA A 12 13.23 34.57 33.09
C ALA A 12 12.10 34.23 32.09
N LEU A 13 12.42 34.24 30.80
CA LEU A 13 11.61 33.60 29.76
C LEU A 13 11.77 32.08 29.91
N VAL A 14 10.77 31.43 30.51
CA VAL A 14 10.64 29.97 30.45
C VAL A 14 10.13 29.62 29.06
N ALA A 15 11.04 29.25 28.16
CA ALA A 15 10.66 28.61 26.91
C ALA A 15 9.98 27.27 27.25
N SER A 16 8.69 27.15 26.91
CA SER A 16 7.98 25.88 26.95
C SER A 16 8.59 25.00 25.86
N ALA A 17 9.56 24.18 26.23
CA ALA A 17 10.01 23.11 25.36
C ALA A 17 8.88 22.07 25.34
N SER A 18 8.01 22.12 24.34
CA SER A 18 7.12 21.01 24.04
C SER A 18 8.00 19.83 23.61
N ALA A 19 8.26 18.90 24.53
CA ALA A 19 8.83 17.61 24.18
C ALA A 19 7.86 16.92 23.22
N GLN A 20 8.39 16.29 22.17
CA GLN A 20 7.59 15.48 21.27
C GLN A 20 7.12 14.24 22.04
N THR A 21 5.84 14.21 22.40
CA THR A 21 5.18 13.02 22.93
C THR A 21 4.68 12.17 21.77
N TYR A 22 4.63 10.86 21.96
CA TYR A 22 3.87 9.99 21.09
C TYR A 22 2.39 10.43 21.09
N GLN A 23 1.64 10.08 20.06
CA GLN A 23 0.18 10.27 20.06
C GLN A 23 -0.48 9.02 20.62
N ARG A 24 -1.57 9.17 21.39
CA ARG A 24 -2.41 8.03 21.82
C ARG A 24 -2.91 7.22 20.63
N LEU A 25 -3.50 7.93 19.67
CA LEU A 25 -4.04 7.42 18.42
C LEU A 25 -3.94 8.53 17.37
N GLY A 26 -3.55 8.18 16.14
CA GLY A 26 -3.38 9.13 15.04
C GLY A 26 -4.59 10.02 14.75
N GLY A 27 -5.77 9.42 14.75
CA GLY A 27 -7.04 10.12 14.51
C GLY A 27 -7.65 10.81 15.74
N CYS A 28 -6.98 10.78 16.89
CA CYS A 28 -7.51 11.33 18.14
C CYS A 28 -6.55 12.32 18.83
N PRO A 29 -6.56 13.59 18.41
CA PRO A 29 -5.64 14.61 18.93
C PRO A 29 -6.05 15.21 20.30
N LYS A 30 -7.21 14.82 20.85
CA LYS A 30 -7.79 15.36 22.11
C LYS A 30 -8.28 14.20 22.99
N LEU A 31 -8.97 14.51 24.08
CA LEU A 31 -9.66 13.50 24.89
C LEU A 31 -10.92 12.97 24.20
N GLY A 32 -11.60 13.80 23.41
CA GLY A 32 -12.70 13.35 22.54
C GLY A 32 -12.20 13.00 21.13
N CYS A 33 -12.51 11.80 20.64
CA CYS A 33 -12.18 11.32 19.31
C CYS A 33 -13.42 11.28 18.42
N VAL A 34 -13.29 11.70 17.15
CA VAL A 34 -14.29 11.53 16.10
C VAL A 34 -13.60 10.82 14.94
N LEU A 35 -14.06 9.63 14.58
CA LEU A 35 -13.49 8.79 13.51
C LEU A 35 -14.62 8.46 12.53
N PRO A 36 -14.66 9.02 11.30
CA PRO A 36 -13.57 9.70 10.59
C PRO A 36 -13.15 11.07 11.18
N PRO A 37 -11.84 11.40 11.20
CA PRO A 37 -11.32 12.63 11.79
C PRO A 37 -11.69 13.88 10.96
N ASP A 38 -11.29 15.05 11.47
CA ASP A 38 -11.38 16.32 10.74
C ASP A 38 -10.72 16.23 9.36
N GLN A 39 -11.23 17.01 8.40
CA GLN A 39 -10.79 17.03 7.00
C GLN A 39 -11.02 15.72 6.23
N SER A 40 -11.87 14.83 6.74
CA SER A 40 -12.30 13.66 5.98
C SER A 40 -13.18 14.07 4.81
N GLU A 41 -12.99 13.40 3.68
CA GLU A 41 -13.77 13.62 2.47
C GLU A 41 -14.63 12.40 2.18
N PHE A 42 -15.72 12.55 1.43
CA PHE A 42 -16.62 11.45 1.08
C PHE A 42 -17.08 11.57 -0.36
N LEU A 43 -17.16 10.44 -1.05
CA LEU A 43 -17.92 10.34 -2.29
C LEU A 43 -19.42 10.30 -1.93
N PRO A 44 -20.30 11.06 -2.62
CA PRO A 44 -21.75 10.97 -2.39
C PRO A 44 -22.25 9.51 -2.41
N GLY A 45 -22.85 9.07 -1.31
CA GLY A 45 -23.38 7.71 -1.14
C GLY A 45 -22.32 6.61 -0.87
N GLN A 46 -21.09 6.98 -0.52
CA GLN A 46 -20.09 6.07 0.04
C GLN A 46 -20.48 5.66 1.46
N LEU A 47 -20.35 4.36 1.75
CA LEU A 47 -20.64 3.82 3.06
C LEU A 47 -19.44 4.00 4.01
N PHE A 48 -19.73 4.35 5.25
CA PHE A 48 -18.74 4.47 6.31
C PHE A 48 -19.37 4.19 7.69
N ASP A 49 -18.55 3.92 8.69
CA ASP A 49 -18.95 3.95 10.09
C ASP A 49 -18.44 5.24 10.74
N LEU A 50 -19.17 5.76 11.74
CA LEU A 50 -18.64 6.72 12.70
C LEU A 50 -18.35 5.99 14.02
N ARG A 51 -17.18 6.21 14.61
CA ARG A 51 -16.93 5.95 16.03
C ARG A 51 -16.56 7.23 16.75
N VAL A 52 -17.11 7.41 17.94
CA VAL A 52 -16.68 8.47 18.86
C VAL A 52 -16.20 7.84 20.16
N GLU A 53 -15.14 8.41 20.72
CA GLU A 53 -14.57 7.96 22.00
C GLU A 53 -14.33 9.17 22.90
N VAL A 54 -14.56 9.00 24.20
CA VAL A 54 -14.17 9.95 25.23
C VAL A 54 -13.16 9.27 26.14
N HIS A 55 -11.94 9.78 26.14
CA HIS A 55 -10.79 9.27 26.87
C HIS A 55 -10.63 9.98 28.21
N ALA A 56 -10.26 9.21 29.23
CA ALA A 56 -9.91 9.70 30.56
C ALA A 56 -8.60 9.04 31.02
N PRO A 57 -7.44 9.64 30.72
CA PRO A 57 -6.16 9.16 31.21
C PRO A 57 -6.13 9.20 32.75
N VAL A 58 -5.66 8.11 33.36
CA VAL A 58 -5.61 7.92 34.82
C VAL A 58 -4.30 8.45 35.39
N ASN A 59 -3.22 8.36 34.63
CA ASN A 59 -1.86 8.77 34.97
C ASN A 59 -1.17 9.34 33.72
N GLY A 60 0.08 9.79 33.90
CA GLY A 60 0.85 10.44 32.85
C GLY A 60 0.57 11.94 32.75
N SER A 61 1.14 12.56 31.73
CA SER A 61 1.05 14.02 31.51
C SER A 61 -0.35 14.48 31.11
N GLU A 62 -1.18 13.56 30.59
CA GLU A 62 -2.57 13.85 30.19
C GLU A 62 -3.63 13.39 31.20
N ALA A 63 -3.22 13.04 32.43
CA ALA A 63 -4.15 12.63 33.49
C ALA A 63 -5.23 13.70 33.73
N ALA A 64 -6.50 13.32 33.58
CA ALA A 64 -7.63 14.24 33.66
C ALA A 64 -8.90 13.55 34.19
N HIS A 65 -9.85 14.36 34.67
CA HIS A 65 -11.21 13.93 35.04
C HIS A 65 -11.27 12.73 36.00
N ASP A 66 -10.30 12.62 36.91
CA ASP A 66 -10.11 11.49 37.84
C ASP A 66 -10.11 10.11 37.14
N GLY A 67 -9.68 10.07 35.87
CA GLY A 67 -9.69 8.85 35.05
C GLY A 67 -11.09 8.33 34.72
N LYS A 68 -12.14 9.16 34.82
CA LYS A 68 -13.53 8.75 34.51
C LYS A 68 -13.97 9.32 33.15
N PRO A 69 -14.26 8.47 32.15
CA PRO A 69 -14.78 8.94 30.87
C PRO A 69 -16.19 9.51 31.04
N ASP A 70 -16.52 10.59 30.33
CA ASP A 70 -17.89 11.06 30.26
C ASP A 70 -18.74 10.01 29.52
N GLU A 71 -19.84 9.60 30.11
CA GLU A 71 -20.77 8.61 29.56
C GLU A 71 -22.02 9.26 28.95
N GLN A 72 -22.22 10.56 29.19
CA GLN A 72 -23.37 11.35 28.74
C GLN A 72 -23.00 12.32 27.61
N PHE A 73 -21.91 12.03 26.90
CA PHE A 73 -21.49 12.82 25.75
C PHE A 73 -22.55 12.85 24.66
N LYS A 74 -22.52 13.92 23.85
CA LYS A 74 -23.49 14.15 22.78
C LYS A 74 -22.77 14.28 21.44
N VAL A 75 -23.33 13.65 20.41
CA VAL A 75 -22.85 13.78 19.02
C VAL A 75 -23.89 14.51 18.19
N THR A 76 -23.47 15.53 17.45
CA THR A 76 -24.34 16.28 16.53
C THR A 76 -23.70 16.41 15.17
N ILE A 77 -24.53 16.62 14.14
CA ILE A 77 -24.10 16.92 12.77
C ILE A 77 -24.89 18.10 12.21
N ALA A 78 -24.21 18.98 11.47
CA ALA A 78 -24.80 20.10 10.74
C ALA A 78 -24.26 20.12 9.31
N LYS A 79 -25.07 20.55 8.32
CA LYS A 79 -24.63 20.80 6.95
C LYS A 79 -24.54 22.31 6.72
N GLY A 80 -23.38 22.82 6.31
CA GLY A 80 -23.18 24.26 6.10
C GLY A 80 -23.59 25.10 7.33
N SER A 81 -24.57 25.99 7.15
CA SER A 81 -25.12 26.84 8.20
C SER A 81 -26.39 26.30 8.87
N ASP A 82 -26.78 25.06 8.58
CA ASP A 82 -27.96 24.45 9.17
C ASP A 82 -27.81 24.27 10.69
N ALA A 83 -28.94 24.25 11.40
CA ALA A 83 -28.93 24.00 12.84
C ALA A 83 -28.40 22.59 13.15
N PRO A 84 -27.49 22.42 14.13
CA PRO A 84 -27.00 21.10 14.53
C PRO A 84 -28.14 20.17 14.95
N ARG A 85 -28.11 18.96 14.42
CA ARG A 85 -29.06 17.88 14.76
C ARG A 85 -28.35 16.78 15.52
N ASP A 86 -29.07 16.12 16.41
CA ASP A 86 -28.63 14.85 16.99
C ASP A 86 -28.24 13.85 15.88
N PHE A 87 -27.12 13.17 16.03
CA PHE A 87 -26.53 12.35 14.98
C PHE A 87 -27.45 11.18 14.58
N SER A 88 -27.96 10.43 15.56
CA SER A 88 -28.88 9.31 15.34
C SER A 88 -30.16 9.76 14.62
N THR A 89 -30.71 10.91 15.04
CA THR A 89 -31.88 11.53 14.40
C THR A 89 -31.59 11.99 12.97
N ALA A 90 -30.39 12.49 12.68
CA ALA A 90 -30.00 12.97 11.35
C ALA A 90 -29.92 11.83 10.33
N PHE A 91 -29.47 10.64 10.76
CA PHE A 91 -29.36 9.45 9.90
C PHE A 91 -30.58 8.52 9.98
N GLY A 92 -31.54 8.80 10.87
CA GLY A 92 -32.73 7.96 11.05
C GLY A 92 -32.39 6.57 11.59
N ILE A 93 -31.43 6.49 12.51
CA ILE A 93 -30.96 5.25 13.13
C ILE A 93 -31.22 5.27 14.63
N LYS A 94 -31.28 4.09 15.25
CA LYS A 94 -31.28 3.96 16.70
C LYS A 94 -29.93 4.39 17.26
N ASP A 95 -29.95 5.15 18.35
CA ASP A 95 -28.74 5.51 19.09
C ASP A 95 -28.02 4.25 19.61
N PRO A 96 -26.71 4.07 19.32
CA PRO A 96 -25.98 2.88 19.69
C PRO A 96 -25.77 2.80 21.21
N GLU A 97 -25.60 1.57 21.69
CA GLU A 97 -25.30 1.32 23.10
C GLU A 97 -23.92 1.86 23.47
N LEU A 98 -23.78 2.27 24.73
CA LEU A 98 -22.52 2.77 25.26
C LEU A 98 -21.56 1.61 25.51
N GLU A 99 -20.37 1.70 24.95
CA GLU A 99 -19.29 0.75 25.15
C GLU A 99 -18.22 1.35 26.08
N LYS A 100 -17.54 0.50 26.86
CA LYS A 100 -16.49 0.93 27.81
C LYS A 100 -15.34 -0.07 27.84
N TRP A 101 -14.12 0.45 27.88
CA TRP A 101 -12.90 -0.35 28.06
C TRP A 101 -11.76 0.53 28.57
N ASN A 102 -10.57 -0.06 28.66
CA ASN A 102 -9.33 0.67 28.87
C ASN A 102 -8.24 0.18 27.93
N PHE A 103 -7.24 1.03 27.72
CA PHE A 103 -6.02 0.68 27.01
C PHE A 103 -4.83 1.39 27.66
N THR A 104 -3.63 1.02 27.24
CA THR A 104 -2.39 1.65 27.71
C THR A 104 -1.54 2.11 26.55
N TRP A 105 -0.82 3.21 26.75
CA TRP A 105 0.11 3.75 25.77
C TRP A 105 1.33 4.36 26.46
N TYR A 106 2.46 4.46 25.78
CA TYR A 106 3.64 5.16 26.28
C TYR A 106 3.66 6.58 25.72
N GLU A 107 3.84 7.58 26.58
CA GLU A 107 3.81 8.99 26.17
C GLU A 107 5.08 9.42 25.44
N ASP A 108 6.19 8.76 25.72
CA ASP A 108 7.49 8.99 25.10
C ASP A 108 8.42 7.78 25.34
N LEU A 109 9.64 7.87 24.81
CA LEU A 109 10.70 6.88 25.02
C LEU A 109 11.10 6.73 26.49
N TYR A 110 11.04 7.79 27.30
CA TYR A 110 11.39 7.69 28.71
C TYR A 110 10.39 6.86 29.49
N ALA A 111 9.09 6.99 29.18
CA ALA A 111 8.03 6.19 29.73
C ALA A 111 8.15 4.71 29.29
N GLU A 112 8.52 4.48 28.03
CA GLU A 112 8.78 3.15 27.49
C GLU A 112 9.96 2.46 28.17
N ASP A 113 11.12 3.13 28.24
CA ASP A 113 12.33 2.64 28.91
C ASP A 113 12.07 2.37 30.40
N ALA A 114 11.31 3.25 31.05
CA ALA A 114 10.89 3.08 32.44
C ALA A 114 9.80 2.02 32.64
N LYS A 115 9.20 1.49 31.56
CA LYS A 115 8.04 0.58 31.56
C LYS A 115 6.87 1.14 32.38
N LYS A 116 6.61 2.44 32.21
CA LYS A 116 5.54 3.18 32.90
C LYS A 116 4.51 3.68 31.88
N PRO A 117 3.61 2.82 31.38
CA PRO A 117 2.59 3.27 30.45
C PRO A 117 1.52 4.11 31.16
N SER A 118 0.87 4.98 30.38
CA SER A 118 -0.33 5.69 30.78
C SER A 118 -1.56 4.82 30.53
N LEU A 119 -2.40 4.64 31.55
CA LEU A 119 -3.68 3.94 31.49
C LEU A 119 -4.77 4.93 31.10
N VAL A 120 -5.61 4.57 30.14
CA VAL A 120 -6.70 5.41 29.64
C VAL A 120 -8.01 4.64 29.70
N ASN A 121 -8.99 5.18 30.42
CA ASN A 121 -10.36 4.66 30.41
C ASN A 121 -11.17 5.32 29.29
N VAL A 122 -12.04 4.56 28.64
CA VAL A 122 -12.75 4.99 27.42
C VAL A 122 -14.25 4.73 27.56
N ALA A 123 -15.06 5.71 27.16
CA ALA A 123 -16.47 5.52 26.83
C ALA A 123 -16.69 5.81 25.34
N SER A 124 -17.48 5.00 24.65
CA SER A 124 -17.58 5.06 23.19
C SER A 124 -18.96 4.71 22.66
N LYS A 125 -19.26 5.21 21.46
CA LYS A 125 -20.42 4.83 20.65
C LYS A 125 -19.99 4.63 19.20
N ALA A 126 -20.50 3.56 18.57
CA ALA A 126 -20.23 3.27 17.17
C ALA A 126 -21.52 3.24 16.33
N TYR A 127 -21.58 4.11 15.33
CA TYR A 127 -22.69 4.26 14.39
C TYR A 127 -22.27 3.58 13.09
N ARG A 128 -23.01 2.56 12.67
CA ARG A 128 -22.57 1.64 11.61
C ARG A 128 -23.32 1.86 10.30
N LYS A 129 -22.63 1.67 9.17
CA LYS A 129 -23.19 1.65 7.81
C LYS A 129 -24.00 2.92 7.46
N LEU A 130 -23.35 4.06 7.60
CA LEU A 130 -23.87 5.40 7.28
C LEU A 130 -23.55 5.78 5.83
N ALA A 131 -24.27 6.78 5.30
CA ALA A 131 -23.93 7.41 4.02
C ALA A 131 -24.39 8.87 3.99
N LEU A 132 -23.58 9.74 3.37
CA LEU A 132 -23.93 11.12 3.07
C LEU A 132 -24.12 11.26 1.55
N TYR A 133 -25.26 11.79 1.11
CA TYR A 133 -25.61 11.86 -0.32
C TYR A 133 -25.54 13.24 -0.93
N GLU A 134 -25.75 14.29 -0.12
CA GLU A 134 -25.78 15.65 -0.63
C GLU A 134 -24.36 16.25 -0.56
N PRO A 135 -23.82 16.79 -1.66
CA PRO A 135 -22.56 17.51 -1.63
C PRO A 135 -22.59 18.68 -0.64
N GLY A 136 -21.41 19.01 -0.10
CA GLY A 136 -21.20 20.14 0.78
C GLY A 136 -20.38 19.80 2.02
N THR A 137 -20.26 20.79 2.88
CA THR A 137 -19.50 20.70 4.13
C THR A 137 -20.41 20.28 5.27
N TYR A 138 -19.99 19.27 6.04
CA TYR A 138 -20.66 18.78 7.23
C TYR A 138 -19.78 19.00 8.45
N THR A 139 -20.36 19.44 9.55
CA THR A 139 -19.66 19.61 10.82
C THR A 139 -20.22 18.62 11.83
N VAL A 140 -19.38 17.67 12.25
CA VAL A 140 -19.69 16.72 13.33
C VAL A 140 -19.06 17.25 14.61
N THR A 141 -19.86 17.32 15.68
CA THR A 141 -19.40 17.82 16.98
C THR A 141 -19.69 16.78 18.07
N LEU A 142 -18.64 16.35 18.75
CA LEU A 142 -18.68 15.59 19.99
C LEU A 142 -18.54 16.57 21.17
N GLU A 143 -19.58 16.69 21.98
CA GLU A 143 -19.58 17.48 23.21
C GLU A 143 -19.48 16.54 24.43
N TYR A 144 -18.56 16.83 25.34
CA TYR A 144 -18.24 15.98 26.48
C TYR A 144 -17.71 16.81 27.66
N TYR A 145 -17.65 16.22 28.86
CA TYR A 145 -17.24 16.85 30.13
C TYR A 145 -17.89 18.22 30.39
N SER A 146 -19.18 18.35 30.06
CA SER A 146 -19.96 19.58 30.29
C SER A 146 -19.32 20.87 29.74
N GLY A 147 -18.64 20.80 28.60
CA GLY A 147 -18.13 22.00 27.92
C GLY A 147 -16.99 21.77 26.92
N GLU A 148 -16.32 20.61 26.97
CA GLU A 148 -15.30 20.26 25.98
C GLU A 148 -15.93 19.85 24.65
N LYS A 149 -15.21 20.13 23.55
CA LYS A 149 -15.66 19.80 22.19
C LYS A 149 -14.53 19.31 21.30
N THR A 150 -14.85 18.26 20.56
CA THR A 150 -14.11 17.85 19.38
C THR A 150 -15.00 18.04 18.17
N THR A 151 -14.51 18.78 17.18
CA THR A 151 -15.23 19.07 15.95
C THR A 151 -14.45 18.51 14.77
N ALA A 152 -15.16 17.83 13.87
CA ALA A 152 -14.63 17.35 12.59
C ALA A 152 -15.46 17.95 11.46
N THR A 153 -14.77 18.59 10.52
CA THR A 153 -15.31 19.13 9.28
C THR A 153 -15.10 18.11 8.18
N TRP A 154 -16.19 17.62 7.62
CA TRP A 154 -16.20 16.65 6.54
C TRP A 154 -16.65 17.30 5.24
N THR A 155 -16.09 16.87 4.12
CA THR A 155 -16.50 17.34 2.79
C THR A 155 -17.09 16.21 1.97
N VAL A 156 -18.38 16.30 1.63
CA VAL A 156 -18.97 15.42 0.61
C VAL A 156 -18.71 16.07 -0.74
N ARG A 157 -17.88 15.41 -1.57
CA ARG A 157 -17.45 15.94 -2.87
C ARG A 157 -18.63 16.11 -3.83
N GLU A 158 -18.41 16.92 -4.87
CA GLU A 158 -19.40 17.14 -5.93
C GLU A 158 -19.86 15.83 -6.58
N LEU A 159 -21.17 15.75 -6.84
CA LEU A 159 -21.80 14.57 -7.40
C LEU A 159 -21.49 14.44 -8.91
N VAL A 160 -20.73 13.41 -9.28
CA VAL A 160 -20.48 13.02 -10.68
C VAL A 160 -21.07 11.64 -10.94
N GLN A 161 -22.19 11.59 -11.67
CA GLN A 161 -22.87 10.33 -12.03
C GLN A 161 -22.57 9.85 -13.45
N ASP A 162 -22.11 10.77 -14.31
CA ASP A 162 -21.81 10.46 -15.70
C ASP A 162 -20.63 9.50 -15.81
N LYS A 163 -20.92 8.31 -16.33
CA LYS A 163 -19.92 7.28 -16.58
C LYS A 163 -19.05 7.70 -17.77
N LYS A 164 -17.76 7.90 -17.54
CA LYS A 164 -16.78 8.19 -18.60
C LYS A 164 -15.90 6.99 -18.92
N ALA A 165 -15.45 6.26 -17.91
CA ALA A 165 -14.78 4.97 -18.06
C ALA A 165 -15.77 3.82 -17.81
N LYS A 166 -15.65 2.76 -18.61
CA LYS A 166 -16.33 1.49 -18.35
C LYS A 166 -15.45 0.59 -17.49
N ASN A 167 -14.15 0.59 -17.73
CA ASN A 167 -13.20 -0.27 -17.03
C ASN A 167 -12.05 0.54 -16.43
N VAL A 168 -11.42 -0.02 -15.40
CA VAL A 168 -10.20 0.49 -14.80
C VAL A 168 -9.18 -0.64 -14.69
N VAL A 169 -7.94 -0.37 -15.11
CA VAL A 169 -6.77 -1.18 -14.78
C VAL A 169 -5.81 -0.29 -13.98
N LEU A 170 -5.62 -0.62 -12.71
CA LEU A 170 -4.69 0.05 -11.80
C LEU A 170 -3.47 -0.84 -11.59
N PHE A 171 -2.34 -0.41 -12.14
CA PHE A 171 -1.05 -1.01 -11.89
C PHE A 171 -0.38 -0.35 -10.66
N ILE A 172 0.10 -1.17 -9.74
CA ILE A 172 0.87 -0.73 -8.57
C ILE A 172 2.26 -1.36 -8.64
N GLY A 173 3.29 -0.52 -8.81
CA GLY A 173 4.66 -0.92 -8.49
C GLY A 173 4.92 -0.63 -7.03
N ASP A 174 4.80 -1.64 -6.15
CA ASP A 174 4.97 -1.45 -4.71
C ASP A 174 6.35 -0.85 -4.42
N GLY A 175 6.39 0.27 -3.70
CA GLY A 175 7.64 0.98 -3.40
C GLY A 175 8.34 1.69 -4.56
N MET A 176 7.75 1.72 -5.77
CA MET A 176 8.38 2.21 -7.01
C MET A 176 8.52 3.75 -7.05
N THR A 177 9.76 4.24 -7.18
CA THR A 177 10.05 5.69 -7.32
C THR A 177 10.48 6.10 -8.73
N THR A 178 10.42 7.40 -9.01
CA THR A 178 10.93 8.00 -10.25
C THR A 178 12.41 7.68 -10.52
N ASN A 179 13.21 7.57 -9.47
CA ASN A 179 14.62 7.19 -9.57
C ASN A 179 14.77 5.74 -10.03
N MET A 180 13.95 4.82 -9.51
CA MET A 180 13.93 3.43 -9.97
C MET A 180 13.48 3.30 -11.42
N ILE A 181 12.42 4.03 -11.81
CA ILE A 181 11.96 4.07 -13.22
C ILE A 181 13.11 4.54 -14.13
N THR A 182 13.87 5.53 -13.69
CA THR A 182 15.03 6.04 -14.44
C THR A 182 16.16 5.03 -14.51
N ALA A 183 16.47 4.32 -13.43
CA ALA A 183 17.46 3.25 -13.42
C ALA A 183 17.02 2.08 -14.32
N ALA A 184 15.77 1.63 -14.22
CA ALA A 184 15.22 0.59 -15.08
C ALA A 184 15.28 0.97 -16.57
N ARG A 185 15.02 2.24 -16.90
CA ARG A 185 15.20 2.75 -18.26
C ARG A 185 16.65 2.60 -18.74
N LEU A 186 17.64 2.92 -17.89
CA LEU A 186 19.07 2.76 -18.20
C LEU A 186 19.49 1.29 -18.40
N LEU A 187 18.85 0.38 -17.67
CA LEU A 187 19.08 -1.07 -17.77
C LEU A 187 18.49 -1.65 -19.06
N GLY A 188 17.22 -1.36 -19.35
CA GLY A 188 16.47 -1.97 -20.45
C GLY A 188 16.61 -1.28 -21.81
N HIS A 189 16.96 0.01 -21.84
CA HIS A 189 16.92 0.83 -23.05
C HIS A 189 18.30 1.38 -23.43
N GLN A 190 18.78 0.98 -24.61
CA GLN A 190 20.08 1.41 -25.10
C GLN A 190 20.13 2.93 -25.29
N ALA A 191 21.22 3.56 -24.84
CA ALA A 191 21.51 4.96 -25.09
C ALA A 191 22.62 5.09 -26.15
N ILE A 192 22.36 5.85 -27.22
CA ILE A 192 23.34 6.19 -28.26
C ILE A 192 23.42 7.70 -28.37
N ASN A 193 24.62 8.27 -28.28
CA ASN A 193 24.86 9.72 -28.32
C ASN A 193 23.97 10.51 -27.35
N GLY A 194 23.75 9.97 -26.14
CA GLY A 194 22.92 10.60 -25.10
C GLY A 194 21.41 10.46 -25.29
N LYS A 195 20.94 9.65 -26.24
CA LYS A 195 19.51 9.42 -26.50
C LYS A 195 19.13 7.96 -26.29
N TYR A 196 18.10 7.72 -25.47
CA TYR A 196 17.45 6.42 -25.41
C TYR A 196 16.84 6.05 -26.78
N GLN A 197 17.08 4.83 -27.24
CA GLN A 197 16.58 4.36 -28.54
C GLN A 197 15.10 3.97 -28.50
N THR A 198 14.58 3.68 -27.31
CA THR A 198 13.20 3.30 -27.04
C THR A 198 12.78 3.82 -25.67
N LYS A 199 11.49 3.68 -25.34
CA LYS A 199 10.87 4.13 -24.10
C LYS A 199 10.31 2.95 -23.33
N LEU A 200 10.25 3.05 -22.00
CA LEU A 200 9.38 2.20 -21.20
C LEU A 200 7.93 2.43 -21.66
N LYS A 201 7.07 1.43 -21.58
CA LYS A 201 5.65 1.58 -21.93
C LYS A 201 4.97 2.66 -21.10
N LEU A 202 5.30 2.76 -19.81
CA LEU A 202 4.79 3.82 -18.94
C LEU A 202 5.19 5.23 -19.44
N ASP A 203 6.36 5.40 -20.07
CA ASP A 203 6.81 6.69 -20.65
C ASP A 203 6.00 7.09 -21.92
N GLU A 204 5.17 6.19 -22.44
CA GLU A 204 4.24 6.44 -23.57
C GLU A 204 2.85 6.89 -23.10
N PHE A 205 2.61 7.00 -21.79
CA PHE A 205 1.35 7.51 -21.25
C PHE A 205 1.29 9.03 -21.43
N PRO A 206 0.12 9.58 -21.84
CA PRO A 206 -0.01 10.99 -22.16
C PRO A 206 0.05 11.91 -20.93
N ILE A 207 -0.30 11.39 -19.75
CA ILE A 207 -0.36 12.17 -18.51
C ILE A 207 0.59 11.59 -17.48
N ILE A 208 1.34 12.48 -16.83
CA ILE A 208 2.12 12.23 -15.62
C ILE A 208 1.71 13.21 -14.53
N GLY A 209 1.50 12.69 -13.32
CA GLY A 209 1.31 13.43 -12.08
C GLY A 209 2.11 12.80 -10.95
N HIS A 210 1.92 13.32 -9.74
CA HIS A 210 2.55 12.81 -8.52
C HIS A 210 1.52 12.76 -7.39
N GLN A 211 1.68 11.79 -6.50
CA GLN A 211 0.86 11.69 -5.30
C GLN A 211 1.68 11.71 -4.01
N MET A 212 1.12 12.35 -2.98
CA MET A 212 1.66 12.39 -1.62
C MET A 212 1.20 11.19 -0.80
N THR A 213 2.14 10.46 -0.21
CA THR A 213 1.92 9.09 0.31
C THR A 213 1.83 8.99 1.84
N HIS A 214 2.09 10.08 2.59
CA HIS A 214 2.08 10.09 4.07
C HIS A 214 0.80 9.49 4.69
N SER A 215 0.90 8.90 5.88
CA SER A 215 -0.24 8.30 6.60
C SER A 215 -0.98 9.34 7.45
N LEU A 216 -2.00 8.90 8.17
CA LEU A 216 -2.70 9.72 9.16
C LEU A 216 -1.81 10.10 10.36
N ASP A 217 -0.85 9.24 10.70
CA ASP A 217 -0.11 9.25 11.97
C ASP A 217 1.42 9.14 11.83
N SER A 218 1.91 9.11 10.60
CA SER A 218 3.32 9.01 10.26
C SER A 218 3.57 9.69 8.92
N TYR A 219 4.70 10.39 8.80
CA TYR A 219 5.14 10.90 7.52
C TYR A 219 5.51 9.77 6.54
N ILE A 220 5.89 8.60 7.06
CA ILE A 220 6.21 7.41 6.27
C ILE A 220 5.08 6.39 6.43
N THR A 221 4.44 6.05 5.32
CA THR A 221 3.39 5.04 5.23
C THR A 221 3.98 3.63 5.15
N ASP A 222 3.19 2.62 5.52
CA ASP A 222 3.38 1.25 5.03
C ASP A 222 2.43 0.97 3.84
N SER A 223 2.56 -0.22 3.23
CA SER A 223 1.71 -0.63 2.10
C SER A 223 0.24 -0.76 2.47
N ALA A 224 -0.09 -1.11 3.72
CA ALA A 224 -1.49 -1.28 4.15
C ALA A 224 -2.24 0.05 4.13
N ASN A 225 -1.72 1.06 4.82
CA ASN A 225 -2.44 2.32 4.97
C ASN A 225 -2.38 3.18 3.69
N SER A 226 -1.35 2.99 2.85
CA SER A 226 -1.27 3.64 1.53
C SER A 226 -2.21 2.99 0.51
N ALA A 227 -2.24 1.67 0.40
CA ALA A 227 -3.20 0.96 -0.44
C ALA A 227 -4.64 1.25 0.01
N SER A 228 -4.90 1.29 1.32
CA SER A 228 -6.19 1.73 1.86
C SER A 228 -6.59 3.10 1.34
N ALA A 229 -5.69 4.09 1.34
CA ALA A 229 -5.97 5.42 0.83
C ALA A 229 -6.31 5.42 -0.68
N LEU A 230 -5.62 4.60 -1.47
CA LEU A 230 -5.92 4.42 -2.90
C LEU A 230 -7.29 3.80 -3.15
N TYR A 231 -7.78 2.98 -2.23
CA TYR A 231 -9.01 2.22 -2.42
C TYR A 231 -10.22 2.80 -1.70
N THR A 232 -10.05 3.61 -0.67
CA THR A 232 -11.18 4.20 0.06
C THR A 232 -11.30 5.69 -0.16
N GLY A 233 -10.22 6.40 -0.51
CA GLY A 233 -10.20 7.86 -0.50
C GLY A 233 -10.03 8.46 0.90
N HIS A 234 -9.57 7.66 1.86
CA HIS A 234 -9.33 8.08 3.24
C HIS A 234 -7.94 7.64 3.70
N LYS A 235 -7.21 8.56 4.35
CA LYS A 235 -5.97 8.22 5.07
C LYS A 235 -6.29 7.30 6.25
N SER A 236 -5.35 6.41 6.56
CA SER A 236 -5.42 5.54 7.72
C SER A 236 -4.08 5.48 8.45
N THR A 237 -4.08 4.80 9.60
CA THR A 237 -2.92 4.52 10.46
C THR A 237 -2.08 3.40 9.86
N VAL A 238 -0.76 3.44 10.06
CA VAL A 238 0.16 2.38 9.65
C VAL A 238 -0.34 0.98 10.06
N ASN A 239 -0.22 0.01 9.15
CA ASN A 239 -0.76 -1.36 9.20
C ASN A 239 -2.27 -1.51 8.95
N ALA A 240 -3.04 -0.43 8.99
CA ALA A 240 -4.49 -0.52 8.86
C ALA A 240 -4.96 -0.46 7.40
N MET A 241 -6.05 -1.16 7.12
CA MET A 241 -6.72 -1.15 5.82
C MET A 241 -8.24 -1.10 5.98
N GLY A 242 -8.88 -0.23 5.20
CA GLY A 242 -10.33 -0.08 5.14
C GLY A 242 -11.00 0.45 6.41
N VAL A 243 -10.24 0.97 7.37
CA VAL A 243 -10.73 1.44 8.68
C VAL A 243 -10.00 2.69 9.16
N TYR A 244 -10.59 3.41 10.11
CA TYR A 244 -9.88 4.34 10.99
C TYR A 244 -9.60 3.67 12.33
N VAL A 245 -8.35 3.64 12.77
CA VAL A 245 -7.96 2.91 13.99
C VAL A 245 -8.47 3.61 15.24
N ASP A 246 -9.15 2.84 16.08
CA ASP A 246 -9.71 3.28 17.37
C ASP A 246 -8.95 2.68 18.57
N SER A 247 -9.39 2.91 19.82
CA SER A 247 -8.69 2.42 21.02
C SER A 247 -9.15 1.03 21.50
N SER A 248 -10.12 0.41 20.84
CA SER A 248 -10.61 -0.92 21.19
C SER A 248 -9.50 -1.98 20.99
N LYS A 249 -9.67 -3.15 21.60
CA LYS A 249 -8.72 -4.26 21.46
C LYS A 249 -8.90 -5.06 20.17
N SER A 250 -10.11 -5.07 19.59
CA SER A 250 -10.42 -5.94 18.45
C SER A 250 -9.83 -5.36 17.17
N PRO A 251 -9.15 -6.16 16.34
CA PRO A 251 -8.65 -5.65 15.06
C PRO A 251 -9.73 -5.47 14.00
N PHE A 252 -10.98 -5.87 14.28
CA PHE A 252 -12.08 -5.95 13.29
C PHE A 252 -13.34 -5.14 13.67
N ASP A 253 -13.28 -4.32 14.73
CA ASP A 253 -14.42 -3.50 15.16
C ASP A 253 -14.24 -1.99 14.89
N ASP A 254 -13.08 -1.61 14.34
CA ASP A 254 -12.79 -0.24 13.93
C ASP A 254 -13.86 0.33 12.99
N PRO A 255 -14.09 1.66 13.01
CA PRO A 255 -14.96 2.32 12.04
C PRO A 255 -14.44 2.12 10.61
N LYS A 256 -15.27 1.46 9.79
CA LYS A 256 -14.97 1.08 8.41
C LYS A 256 -15.23 2.19 7.41
N VAL A 257 -14.54 2.11 6.28
CA VAL A 257 -14.79 2.94 5.08
C VAL A 257 -14.90 2.04 3.87
N GLU A 258 -15.93 2.23 3.07
CA GLU A 258 -16.19 1.41 1.89
C GLU A 258 -15.11 1.60 0.82
N THR A 259 -14.66 0.48 0.25
CA THR A 259 -13.61 0.46 -0.77
C THR A 259 -14.17 0.63 -2.18
N ILE A 260 -13.29 0.93 -3.15
CA ILE A 260 -13.65 1.15 -4.54
C ILE A 260 -14.32 -0.07 -5.17
N VAL A 261 -13.90 -1.30 -4.82
CA VAL A 261 -14.49 -2.52 -5.40
C VAL A 261 -15.83 -2.87 -4.76
N GLU A 262 -16.02 -2.54 -3.48
CA GLU A 262 -17.30 -2.63 -2.79
C GLU A 262 -18.31 -1.67 -3.43
N ILE A 263 -17.93 -0.40 -3.59
CA ILE A 263 -18.76 0.62 -4.28
C ILE A 263 -19.04 0.17 -5.72
N PHE A 264 -18.01 -0.29 -6.45
CA PHE A 264 -18.16 -0.70 -7.83
C PHE A 264 -19.14 -1.87 -7.98
N ARG A 265 -19.09 -2.86 -7.09
CA ARG A 265 -20.05 -3.97 -7.08
C ARG A 265 -21.45 -3.48 -6.73
N ARG A 266 -21.60 -2.67 -5.68
CA ARG A 266 -22.90 -2.15 -5.20
C ARG A 266 -23.58 -1.27 -6.26
N VAL A 267 -22.82 -0.39 -6.90
CA VAL A 267 -23.35 0.64 -7.81
C VAL A 267 -23.43 0.16 -9.26
N ARG A 268 -22.41 -0.54 -9.76
CA ARG A 268 -22.32 -0.94 -11.18
C ARG A 268 -22.67 -2.41 -11.40
N ARG A 269 -22.60 -3.26 -10.36
CA ARG A 269 -22.65 -4.73 -10.50
C ARG A 269 -21.56 -5.24 -11.46
N GLY A 270 -20.47 -4.48 -11.62
CA GLY A 270 -19.36 -4.81 -12.51
C GLY A 270 -18.43 -5.85 -11.90
N ALA A 271 -17.54 -6.42 -12.72
CA ALA A 271 -16.57 -7.42 -12.28
C ALA A 271 -15.36 -6.78 -11.60
N TRP A 272 -14.72 -7.48 -10.66
CA TRP A 272 -13.45 -6.99 -10.13
C TRP A 272 -12.43 -8.11 -9.96
N GLY A 273 -11.15 -7.77 -10.02
CA GLY A 273 -10.10 -8.73 -9.72
C GLY A 273 -8.82 -8.11 -9.19
N ALA A 274 -7.98 -8.97 -8.64
CA ALA A 274 -6.67 -8.62 -8.12
C ALA A 274 -5.63 -9.62 -8.65
N VAL A 275 -4.49 -9.07 -9.07
CA VAL A 275 -3.29 -9.80 -9.49
C VAL A 275 -2.13 -9.26 -8.69
N SER A 276 -1.29 -10.12 -8.11
CA SER A 276 -0.10 -9.68 -7.40
C SER A 276 1.04 -10.69 -7.49
N THR A 277 2.29 -10.23 -7.52
CA THR A 277 3.45 -11.08 -7.27
C THR A 277 3.69 -11.36 -5.77
N ALA A 278 2.93 -10.73 -4.86
CA ALA A 278 2.93 -11.05 -3.44
C ALA A 278 2.01 -12.22 -3.09
N MET A 279 1.84 -12.45 -1.79
CA MET A 279 0.77 -13.29 -1.28
C MET A 279 -0.55 -12.53 -1.49
N MET A 280 -1.63 -13.21 -1.84
CA MET A 280 -2.92 -12.53 -1.97
C MET A 280 -3.49 -11.99 -0.66
N SER A 281 -2.93 -12.42 0.47
CA SER A 281 -3.17 -11.91 1.82
C SER A 281 -2.30 -10.71 2.19
N ASP A 282 -1.30 -10.35 1.37
CA ASP A 282 -0.46 -9.18 1.60
C ASP A 282 -1.27 -7.87 1.48
N ALA A 283 -0.74 -6.78 2.01
CA ALA A 283 -1.48 -5.55 2.25
C ALA A 283 -2.16 -4.98 1.00
N THR A 284 -1.42 -4.81 -0.09
CA THR A 284 -1.92 -4.16 -1.31
C THR A 284 -3.09 -4.90 -1.97
N PRO A 285 -3.08 -6.24 -2.16
CA PRO A 285 -4.26 -6.96 -2.63
C PRO A 285 -5.35 -7.08 -1.57
N ALA A 286 -5.00 -7.30 -0.30
CA ALA A 286 -5.98 -7.48 0.77
C ALA A 286 -6.79 -6.21 1.05
N ALA A 287 -6.18 -5.02 0.96
CA ALA A 287 -6.83 -3.74 1.24
C ALA A 287 -7.98 -3.40 0.27
N LEU A 288 -8.10 -4.08 -0.87
CA LEU A 288 -9.28 -3.93 -1.74
C LEU A 288 -10.59 -4.30 -1.04
N THR A 289 -10.56 -5.23 -0.08
CA THR A 289 -11.76 -5.67 0.66
C THR A 289 -11.53 -5.79 2.17
N GLY A 290 -10.30 -5.54 2.62
CA GLY A 290 -9.87 -5.70 4.00
C GLY A 290 -10.34 -4.56 4.88
N HIS A 291 -10.93 -4.91 6.01
CA HIS A 291 -11.30 -4.00 7.09
C HIS A 291 -10.66 -4.50 8.39
N SER A 292 -9.43 -4.05 8.65
CA SER A 292 -8.65 -4.44 9.82
C SER A 292 -7.62 -3.36 10.15
N ARG A 293 -7.37 -3.10 11.44
CA ARG A 293 -6.22 -2.26 11.85
C ARG A 293 -4.87 -2.97 11.72
N ASP A 294 -4.91 -4.28 11.49
CA ASP A 294 -3.74 -5.16 11.50
C ASP A 294 -3.66 -5.95 10.18
N ARG A 295 -2.64 -5.62 9.37
CA ARG A 295 -2.34 -6.30 8.10
C ARG A 295 -1.92 -7.76 8.25
N TYR A 296 -1.55 -8.21 9.44
CA TYR A 296 -1.09 -9.59 9.68
C TYR A 296 -2.25 -10.58 9.90
N GLN A 297 -3.50 -10.11 9.80
CA GLN A 297 -4.71 -10.94 9.87
C GLN A 297 -4.96 -11.75 8.59
N TYR A 298 -3.90 -12.32 8.01
CA TYR A 298 -3.87 -12.90 6.65
C TYR A 298 -5.03 -13.85 6.34
N GLY A 299 -5.30 -14.83 7.21
CA GLY A 299 -6.42 -15.75 7.01
C GLY A 299 -7.76 -15.01 6.94
N ALA A 300 -8.03 -14.13 7.91
CA ALA A 300 -9.28 -13.37 7.96
C ALA A 300 -9.42 -12.44 6.75
N LEU A 301 -8.32 -11.87 6.25
CA LEU A 301 -8.33 -11.03 5.05
C LEU A 301 -8.67 -11.82 3.78
N ILE A 302 -8.20 -13.07 3.65
CA ILE A 302 -8.64 -13.98 2.57
C ILE A 302 -10.14 -14.29 2.69
N ASP A 303 -10.63 -14.51 3.91
CA ASP A 303 -12.07 -14.73 4.14
C ASP A 303 -12.90 -13.49 3.75
N GLN A 304 -12.47 -12.31 4.15
CA GLN A 304 -13.11 -11.04 3.79
C GLN A 304 -13.11 -10.83 2.27
N ALA A 305 -12.03 -11.18 1.56
CA ALA A 305 -12.00 -11.12 0.11
C ALA A 305 -13.08 -12.00 -0.55
N LEU A 306 -13.32 -13.22 -0.03
CA LEU A 306 -14.30 -14.17 -0.59
C LEU A 306 -15.75 -13.92 -0.13
N ASN A 307 -15.93 -13.54 1.13
CA ASN A 307 -17.20 -13.55 1.86
C ASN A 307 -17.66 -12.16 2.31
N GLY A 308 -16.76 -11.18 2.32
CA GLY A 308 -17.01 -9.85 2.88
C GLY A 308 -16.92 -9.86 4.41
N MET A 309 -17.21 -8.73 5.03
CA MET A 309 -17.28 -8.63 6.48
C MET A 309 -18.55 -9.29 7.02
N THR A 310 -18.39 -10.30 7.87
CA THR A 310 -19.52 -11.05 8.46
C THR A 310 -19.82 -10.69 9.91
N ASN A 311 -18.89 -10.02 10.61
CA ASN A 311 -19.03 -9.71 12.04
C ASN A 311 -20.00 -8.54 12.31
N TYR A 312 -20.20 -7.66 11.33
CA TYR A 312 -21.11 -6.52 11.40
C TYR A 312 -21.81 -6.34 10.04
N SER A 313 -22.96 -5.66 10.02
CA SER A 313 -23.63 -5.31 8.78
C SER A 313 -22.73 -4.43 7.92
N TRP A 314 -22.30 -4.95 6.77
CA TRP A 314 -21.48 -4.23 5.80
C TRP A 314 -21.97 -4.45 4.37
N THR A 315 -21.15 -4.12 3.38
CA THR A 315 -21.44 -4.39 1.97
C THR A 315 -21.16 -5.84 1.62
N SER A 316 -21.88 -6.36 0.61
CA SER A 316 -21.56 -7.65 0.00
C SER A 316 -21.04 -7.45 -1.41
N GLN A 317 -19.78 -7.82 -1.62
CA GLN A 317 -19.05 -7.79 -2.88
C GLN A 317 -19.10 -9.11 -3.68
N ASN A 318 -19.67 -10.18 -3.10
CA ASN A 318 -19.76 -11.55 -3.61
C ASN A 318 -18.43 -12.16 -4.10
N GLY A 319 -17.32 -11.74 -3.49
CA GLY A 319 -15.96 -12.14 -3.85
C GLY A 319 -15.46 -11.64 -5.22
N PRO A 320 -14.15 -11.78 -5.48
CA PRO A 320 -13.54 -11.39 -6.76
C PRO A 320 -14.10 -12.20 -7.93
N ASP A 321 -13.92 -11.70 -9.14
CA ASP A 321 -14.06 -12.49 -10.36
C ASP A 321 -12.72 -13.11 -10.76
N VAL A 322 -11.61 -12.48 -10.38
CA VAL A 322 -10.23 -12.98 -10.56
C VAL A 322 -9.38 -12.69 -9.32
N PHE A 323 -8.63 -13.68 -8.84
CA PHE A 323 -7.73 -13.53 -7.69
C PHE A 323 -6.45 -14.35 -7.90
N PHE A 324 -5.37 -13.71 -8.38
CA PHE A 324 -4.15 -14.38 -8.85
C PHE A 324 -2.88 -13.91 -8.13
N GLY A 325 -2.13 -14.82 -7.51
CA GLY A 325 -0.84 -14.52 -6.90
C GLY A 325 -0.22 -15.69 -6.13
N GLY A 326 0.54 -15.39 -5.08
CA GLY A 326 1.09 -16.37 -4.14
C GLY A 326 0.25 -16.51 -2.86
N GLY A 327 0.86 -17.07 -1.82
CA GLY A 327 0.27 -17.13 -0.47
C GLY A 327 -0.49 -18.41 -0.15
N ALA A 328 -0.16 -19.56 -0.77
CA ALA A 328 -0.87 -20.82 -0.54
C ALA A 328 -0.94 -21.26 0.93
N ASP A 329 -0.05 -20.75 1.80
CA ASP A 329 -0.11 -21.02 3.24
C ASP A 329 -1.43 -20.57 3.88
N GLN A 330 -2.10 -19.54 3.36
CA GLN A 330 -3.44 -19.14 3.80
C GLN A 330 -4.57 -19.95 3.16
N PHE A 331 -4.27 -20.76 2.14
CA PHE A 331 -5.29 -21.49 1.36
C PHE A 331 -5.38 -22.97 1.71
N VAL A 332 -4.26 -23.60 2.08
CA VAL A 332 -4.25 -25.00 2.53
C VAL A 332 -4.74 -25.10 3.98
N PRO A 333 -5.44 -26.19 4.36
CA PRO A 333 -6.02 -26.34 5.69
C PRO A 333 -4.94 -26.54 6.76
N ASN A 334 -4.51 -25.43 7.37
CA ASN A 334 -3.46 -25.36 8.39
C ASN A 334 -3.74 -24.21 9.39
N SER A 335 -2.85 -23.96 10.35
CA SER A 335 -3.02 -22.88 11.34
C SER A 335 -2.95 -21.45 10.79
N ALA A 336 -2.38 -21.26 9.59
CA ALA A 336 -2.29 -19.95 8.92
C ALA A 336 -3.54 -19.63 8.08
N SER A 337 -4.28 -20.65 7.62
CA SER A 337 -5.60 -20.48 6.99
C SER A 337 -6.66 -20.09 8.03
N TYR A 338 -7.66 -19.30 7.61
CA TYR A 338 -8.71 -18.85 8.53
C TYR A 338 -9.50 -20.03 9.09
N GLN A 339 -9.47 -20.17 10.41
CA GLN A 339 -10.14 -21.26 11.14
C GLN A 339 -9.71 -22.67 10.67
N GLY A 340 -8.52 -22.83 10.07
CA GLY A 340 -8.04 -24.12 9.58
C GLY A 340 -8.74 -24.64 8.32
N LYS A 341 -9.48 -23.78 7.60
CA LYS A 341 -10.27 -24.18 6.42
C LYS A 341 -9.41 -24.33 5.17
N ASP A 342 -9.85 -25.22 4.28
CA ASP A 342 -9.32 -25.32 2.91
C ASP A 342 -10.00 -24.25 2.03
N TYR A 343 -9.29 -23.15 1.76
CA TYR A 343 -9.84 -22.09 0.91
C TYR A 343 -9.84 -22.43 -0.56
N TYR A 344 -9.04 -23.40 -1.04
CA TYR A 344 -9.24 -23.90 -2.40
C TYR A 344 -10.64 -24.51 -2.53
N ALA A 345 -11.07 -25.27 -1.53
CA ALA A 345 -12.42 -25.82 -1.46
C ALA A 345 -13.49 -24.73 -1.27
N GLU A 346 -13.28 -23.72 -0.43
CA GLU A 346 -14.24 -22.61 -0.25
C GLU A 346 -14.45 -21.79 -1.53
N PHE A 347 -13.38 -21.51 -2.28
CA PHE A 347 -13.49 -20.86 -3.59
C PHE A 347 -14.17 -21.79 -4.61
N ALA A 348 -13.83 -23.07 -4.65
CA ALA A 348 -14.47 -24.04 -5.56
C ALA A 348 -15.99 -24.15 -5.30
N LYS A 349 -16.44 -24.13 -4.04
CA LYS A 349 -17.87 -24.10 -3.67
C LYS A 349 -18.61 -22.88 -4.24
N LYS A 350 -17.90 -21.79 -4.50
CA LYS A 350 -18.42 -20.59 -5.17
C LYS A 350 -18.20 -20.59 -6.69
N ASN A 351 -17.98 -21.76 -7.28
CA ASN A 351 -17.81 -21.98 -8.72
C ASN A 351 -16.59 -21.27 -9.34
N TYR A 352 -15.49 -21.16 -8.59
CA TYR A 352 -14.22 -20.69 -9.14
C TYR A 352 -13.48 -21.84 -9.84
N SER A 353 -12.93 -21.56 -11.01
CA SER A 353 -11.89 -22.39 -11.61
C SER A 353 -10.58 -22.15 -10.87
N ILE A 354 -9.96 -23.23 -10.40
CA ILE A 354 -8.74 -23.18 -9.57
C ILE A 354 -7.52 -23.49 -10.44
N SER A 355 -6.51 -22.64 -10.36
CA SER A 355 -5.22 -22.79 -11.04
C SER A 355 -4.09 -22.75 -10.02
N THR A 356 -3.08 -23.62 -10.19
CA THR A 356 -1.92 -23.69 -9.28
C THR A 356 -0.57 -23.60 -9.99
N ASN A 357 -0.56 -23.41 -11.31
CA ASN A 357 0.67 -23.22 -12.08
C ASN A 357 0.39 -22.42 -13.36
N LYS A 358 1.44 -22.05 -14.10
CA LYS A 358 1.33 -21.30 -15.36
C LYS A 358 0.52 -22.08 -16.39
N THR A 359 0.75 -23.38 -16.52
CA THR A 359 0.07 -24.22 -17.52
C THR A 359 -1.45 -24.20 -17.33
N SER A 360 -1.92 -24.41 -16.09
CA SER A 360 -3.34 -24.37 -15.73
C SER A 360 -3.93 -22.97 -15.85
N LEU A 361 -3.16 -21.91 -15.54
CA LEU A 361 -3.60 -20.52 -15.68
C LEU A 361 -3.92 -20.18 -17.14
N LEU A 362 -3.01 -20.53 -18.05
CA LEU A 362 -3.18 -20.26 -19.48
C LEU A 362 -4.34 -21.07 -20.09
N ALA A 363 -4.64 -22.23 -19.51
CA ALA A 363 -5.76 -23.09 -19.93
C ALA A 363 -7.13 -22.65 -19.38
N LEU A 364 -7.18 -21.68 -18.45
CA LEU A 364 -8.45 -21.19 -17.91
C LEU A 364 -9.35 -20.58 -19.01
N GLY A 365 -10.63 -20.93 -18.92
CA GLY A 365 -11.69 -20.24 -19.66
C GLY A 365 -11.96 -18.85 -19.11
N ASN A 366 -12.79 -18.08 -19.83
CA ASN A 366 -13.06 -16.67 -19.50
C ASN A 366 -14.46 -16.45 -18.88
N LYS A 367 -15.25 -17.51 -18.68
CA LYS A 367 -16.65 -17.42 -18.24
C LYS A 367 -16.79 -17.51 -16.73
N GLU A 368 -16.06 -18.42 -16.11
CA GLU A 368 -16.09 -18.71 -14.69
C GLU A 368 -15.27 -17.68 -13.91
N LYS A 369 -15.55 -17.54 -12.61
CA LYS A 369 -14.62 -16.86 -11.71
C LYS A 369 -13.33 -17.69 -11.61
N ALA A 370 -12.20 -17.06 -11.30
CA ALA A 370 -10.93 -17.77 -11.25
C ALA A 370 -10.09 -17.42 -10.01
N LEU A 371 -9.56 -18.47 -9.37
CA LEU A 371 -8.54 -18.39 -8.33
C LEU A 371 -7.25 -18.99 -8.88
N GLY A 372 -6.13 -18.30 -8.66
CA GLY A 372 -4.81 -18.72 -9.10
C GLY A 372 -3.80 -18.52 -7.99
N ILE A 373 -3.33 -19.59 -7.35
CA ILE A 373 -2.33 -19.51 -6.28
C ILE A 373 -1.14 -20.38 -6.63
N PHE A 374 0.02 -19.78 -6.85
CA PHE A 374 1.13 -20.44 -7.57
C PHE A 374 2.32 -20.83 -6.69
N CYS A 375 2.41 -20.29 -5.46
CA CYS A 375 3.42 -20.69 -4.47
C CYS A 375 2.97 -20.40 -3.02
N GLN A 376 3.68 -20.94 -2.03
CA GLN A 376 3.34 -20.81 -0.59
C GLN A 376 3.41 -19.38 -0.05
N SER A 377 4.37 -18.58 -0.51
CA SER A 377 4.59 -17.19 -0.09
C SER A 377 4.57 -16.26 -1.31
N HIS A 378 5.35 -15.19 -1.32
CA HIS A 378 5.54 -14.31 -2.47
C HIS A 378 6.11 -15.07 -3.68
N MET A 379 5.71 -14.64 -4.88
CA MET A 379 6.19 -15.19 -6.13
C MET A 379 7.70 -14.94 -6.27
N PRO A 380 8.47 -15.92 -6.78
CA PRO A 380 9.84 -15.68 -7.20
C PRO A 380 9.96 -14.49 -8.17
N VAL A 381 10.98 -13.67 -7.97
CA VAL A 381 11.28 -12.48 -8.78
C VAL A 381 11.51 -12.81 -10.25
N TRP A 382 11.42 -11.81 -11.13
CA TRP A 382 11.59 -11.99 -12.57
C TRP A 382 12.96 -12.61 -12.92
N LEU A 383 14.04 -12.14 -12.27
CA LEU A 383 15.41 -12.65 -12.51
C LEU A 383 15.50 -14.15 -12.22
N ASP A 384 14.92 -14.64 -11.13
CA ASP A 384 14.99 -16.05 -10.76
C ASP A 384 14.09 -16.91 -11.69
N ARG A 385 12.97 -16.36 -12.18
CA ARG A 385 12.11 -17.07 -13.16
C ARG A 385 12.71 -17.12 -14.57
N ASN A 386 13.54 -16.15 -14.95
CA ASN A 386 13.95 -15.95 -16.35
C ASN A 386 15.46 -16.06 -16.61
N VAL A 387 16.30 -15.68 -15.65
CA VAL A 387 17.77 -15.63 -15.77
C VAL A 387 18.43 -16.69 -14.90
N TYR A 388 18.17 -16.69 -13.59
CA TYR A 388 18.78 -17.60 -12.61
C TYR A 388 17.82 -18.74 -12.21
N LYS A 389 17.32 -19.46 -13.22
CA LYS A 389 16.26 -20.48 -13.07
C LYS A 389 16.58 -21.62 -12.11
N ASP A 390 17.86 -21.91 -11.89
CA ASP A 390 18.27 -22.93 -10.93
C ASP A 390 17.92 -22.55 -9.48
N ASN A 391 17.76 -21.26 -9.16
CA ASN A 391 17.33 -20.80 -7.84
C ASN A 391 15.96 -21.36 -7.46
N LEU A 392 15.06 -21.55 -8.44
CA LEU A 392 13.72 -22.09 -8.20
C LEU A 392 13.76 -23.49 -7.57
N LYS A 393 14.77 -24.31 -7.90
CA LYS A 393 14.91 -25.69 -7.39
C LYS A 393 15.24 -25.73 -5.89
N ALA A 394 15.77 -24.64 -5.34
CA ALA A 394 16.12 -24.54 -3.93
C ALA A 394 14.93 -24.11 -3.05
N PHE A 395 13.88 -23.56 -3.65
CA PHE A 395 12.69 -23.15 -2.92
C PHE A 395 11.85 -24.33 -2.45
N LYS A 396 11.17 -24.14 -1.33
CA LYS A 396 10.23 -25.08 -0.71
C LYS A 396 8.91 -24.35 -0.60
N ASN A 397 8.19 -24.27 -1.70
CA ASN A 397 7.12 -23.29 -1.86
C ASN A 397 5.99 -23.78 -2.79
N HIS A 398 5.80 -25.09 -2.94
CA HIS A 398 4.77 -25.62 -3.82
C HIS A 398 3.35 -25.23 -3.34
N PRO A 399 2.43 -24.81 -4.24
CA PRO A 399 1.12 -24.26 -3.85
C PRO A 399 0.14 -25.23 -3.19
N ASN A 400 0.47 -26.53 -3.10
CA ASN A 400 -0.30 -27.50 -2.31
C ASN A 400 0.17 -27.61 -0.85
N GLY A 401 1.16 -26.81 -0.43
CA GLY A 401 1.74 -26.82 0.91
C GLY A 401 2.89 -27.82 1.11
N SER A 402 3.32 -28.55 0.07
CA SER A 402 4.49 -29.43 0.16
C SER A 402 5.80 -28.64 0.12
N LYS A 403 6.89 -29.28 0.55
CA LYS A 403 8.25 -28.70 0.49
C LYS A 403 8.92 -28.82 -0.87
N ASP A 404 8.16 -29.18 -1.90
CA ASP A 404 8.67 -29.23 -3.26
C ASP A 404 8.83 -27.81 -3.82
N PRO A 405 9.70 -27.59 -4.82
CA PRO A 405 9.79 -26.31 -5.50
C PRO A 405 8.60 -26.11 -6.45
N ALA A 406 8.06 -24.89 -6.49
CA ALA A 406 7.17 -24.48 -7.57
C ALA A 406 8.01 -24.11 -8.81
N LEU A 407 7.93 -24.94 -9.86
CA LEU A 407 8.77 -24.78 -11.07
C LEU A 407 8.01 -24.21 -12.28
N ASP A 408 6.69 -24.39 -12.35
CA ASP A 408 5.83 -23.89 -13.44
C ASP A 408 5.06 -22.63 -12.99
N LEU A 409 5.78 -21.51 -12.88
CA LEU A 409 5.26 -20.26 -12.33
C LEU A 409 4.89 -19.26 -13.43
N PRO A 410 3.70 -18.64 -13.39
CA PRO A 410 3.39 -17.51 -14.26
C PRO A 410 4.14 -16.25 -13.80
N GLY A 411 4.31 -15.29 -14.71
CA GLY A 411 4.71 -13.93 -14.36
C GLY A 411 3.55 -12.97 -14.20
N LEU A 412 3.87 -11.74 -13.78
CA LEU A 412 2.88 -10.67 -13.65
C LEU A 412 2.14 -10.42 -14.97
N THR A 413 2.89 -10.47 -16.08
CA THR A 413 2.33 -10.34 -17.43
C THR A 413 1.31 -11.43 -17.74
N ASP A 414 1.64 -12.70 -17.49
CA ASP A 414 0.75 -13.84 -17.76
C ASP A 414 -0.54 -13.73 -16.94
N MET A 415 -0.42 -13.43 -15.64
CA MET A 415 -1.55 -13.29 -14.73
C MET A 415 -2.45 -12.11 -15.11
N THR A 416 -1.86 -10.94 -15.40
CA THR A 416 -2.64 -9.72 -15.71
C THR A 416 -3.40 -9.85 -17.01
N VAL A 417 -2.79 -10.38 -18.07
CA VAL A 417 -3.46 -10.57 -19.35
C VAL A 417 -4.63 -11.54 -19.22
N LYS A 418 -4.44 -12.68 -18.52
CA LYS A 418 -5.54 -13.63 -18.27
C LYS A 418 -6.64 -13.01 -17.41
N ALA A 419 -6.28 -12.18 -16.41
CA ALA A 419 -7.25 -11.47 -15.61
C ALA A 419 -8.13 -10.54 -16.45
N VAL A 420 -7.52 -9.75 -17.36
CA VAL A 420 -8.24 -8.86 -18.28
C VAL A 420 -9.20 -9.66 -19.18
N GLU A 421 -8.78 -10.82 -19.70
CA GLU A 421 -9.64 -11.67 -20.53
C GLU A 421 -10.90 -12.13 -19.78
N ILE A 422 -10.73 -12.63 -18.55
CA ILE A 422 -11.84 -13.09 -17.70
C ILE A 422 -12.74 -11.90 -17.30
N LEU A 423 -12.15 -10.80 -16.83
CA LEU A 423 -12.88 -9.64 -16.34
C LEU A 423 -13.61 -8.90 -17.45
N ALA A 424 -13.04 -8.79 -18.66
CA ALA A 424 -13.72 -8.20 -19.81
C ALA A 424 -14.98 -9.00 -20.18
N ASN A 425 -14.88 -10.34 -20.20
CA ASN A 425 -16.02 -11.20 -20.48
C ASN A 425 -17.08 -11.17 -19.36
N ARG A 426 -16.66 -11.27 -18.09
CA ARG A 426 -17.58 -11.30 -16.94
C ARG A 426 -18.19 -9.94 -16.61
N GLY A 427 -17.44 -8.87 -16.81
CA GLY A 427 -17.88 -7.50 -16.61
C GLY A 427 -18.87 -7.04 -17.68
N GLY A 428 -18.73 -7.53 -18.93
CA GLY A 428 -19.65 -7.23 -20.02
C GLY A 428 -19.95 -5.73 -20.12
N ASP A 429 -21.23 -5.35 -20.13
CA ASP A 429 -21.65 -3.94 -20.17
C ASP A 429 -21.53 -3.18 -18.85
N LYS A 430 -21.37 -3.90 -17.74
CA LYS A 430 -21.15 -3.31 -16.41
C LYS A 430 -19.70 -2.88 -16.22
N GLY A 431 -18.78 -3.44 -16.99
CA GLY A 431 -17.35 -3.15 -16.95
C GLY A 431 -16.62 -3.84 -15.81
N PHE A 432 -15.34 -3.53 -15.64
CA PHE A 432 -14.52 -4.12 -14.59
C PHE A 432 -13.52 -3.17 -13.91
N PHE A 433 -13.11 -3.54 -12.70
CA PHE A 433 -11.97 -2.95 -12.00
C PHE A 433 -10.89 -4.03 -11.78
N LEU A 434 -9.67 -3.79 -12.24
CA LEU A 434 -8.53 -4.68 -12.02
C LEU A 434 -7.42 -3.92 -11.30
N MET A 435 -6.93 -4.47 -10.20
CA MET A 435 -5.64 -4.10 -9.63
C MET A 435 -4.57 -5.15 -10.01
N SER A 436 -3.41 -4.70 -10.48
CA SER A 436 -2.26 -5.55 -10.80
C SER A 436 -0.98 -5.01 -10.16
N GLU A 437 -0.35 -5.82 -9.31
CA GLU A 437 0.76 -5.39 -8.45
C GLU A 437 2.07 -6.10 -8.78
N ALA A 438 3.13 -5.32 -8.97
CA ALA A 438 4.52 -5.76 -8.98
C ALA A 438 5.14 -5.57 -7.57
N ALA A 439 4.77 -6.47 -6.65
CA ALA A 439 5.08 -6.33 -5.23
C ALA A 439 6.57 -6.53 -4.89
N SER A 440 7.29 -7.26 -5.73
CA SER A 440 8.69 -7.60 -5.45
C SER A 440 9.64 -6.42 -5.69
N ILE A 441 9.18 -5.30 -6.28
CA ILE A 441 9.98 -4.08 -6.35
C ILE A 441 10.34 -3.63 -4.92
N ASP A 442 9.33 -3.44 -4.07
CA ASP A 442 9.46 -3.15 -2.64
C ASP A 442 10.30 -4.21 -1.90
N LYS A 443 9.91 -5.48 -2.01
CA LYS A 443 10.56 -6.56 -1.25
C LYS A 443 12.06 -6.66 -1.51
N GLN A 444 12.47 -6.42 -2.75
CA GLN A 444 13.89 -6.45 -3.13
C GLN A 444 14.60 -5.13 -2.84
N MET A 445 13.89 -4.01 -2.78
CA MET A 445 14.43 -2.75 -2.28
C MET A 445 14.73 -2.82 -0.77
N HIS A 446 13.86 -3.44 0.02
CA HIS A 446 14.11 -3.74 1.43
C HIS A 446 15.39 -4.56 1.65
N THR A 447 15.63 -5.58 0.84
CA THR A 447 16.83 -6.42 0.95
C THR A 447 18.07 -5.82 0.27
N LEU A 448 17.98 -4.60 -0.27
CA LEU A 448 19.03 -3.92 -1.03
C LEU A 448 19.50 -4.73 -2.27
N ASP A 449 18.60 -5.53 -2.85
CA ASP A 449 18.82 -6.29 -4.09
C ASP A 449 18.26 -5.52 -5.30
N TYR A 450 18.94 -4.42 -5.64
CA TYR A 450 18.45 -3.46 -6.63
C TYR A 450 18.27 -4.08 -8.02
N ASP A 451 19.12 -5.03 -8.42
CA ASP A 451 19.01 -5.68 -9.74
C ASP A 451 17.69 -6.46 -9.86
N ARG A 452 17.31 -7.22 -8.82
CA ARG A 452 16.02 -7.92 -8.79
C ARG A 452 14.84 -6.94 -8.73
N ALA A 453 14.92 -5.91 -7.90
CA ALA A 453 13.88 -4.89 -7.82
C ALA A 453 13.63 -4.21 -9.18
N LEU A 454 14.69 -3.80 -9.88
CA LEU A 454 14.59 -3.18 -11.20
C LEU A 454 14.16 -4.17 -12.28
N GLY A 455 14.50 -5.46 -12.15
CA GLY A 455 13.99 -6.51 -13.03
C GLY A 455 12.48 -6.70 -12.92
N ASP A 456 11.93 -6.68 -11.71
CA ASP A 456 10.47 -6.73 -11.48
C ASP A 456 9.77 -5.43 -11.92
N LEU A 457 10.44 -4.27 -11.86
CA LEU A 457 9.94 -3.02 -12.48
C LEU A 457 9.87 -3.14 -14.02
N LEU A 458 10.86 -3.76 -14.66
CA LEU A 458 10.79 -4.05 -16.10
C LEU A 458 9.68 -5.07 -16.44
N GLU A 459 9.40 -6.03 -15.56
CA GLU A 459 8.24 -6.93 -15.71
C GLU A 459 6.90 -6.17 -15.57
N LEU A 460 6.82 -5.19 -14.66
CA LEU A 460 5.67 -4.29 -14.57
C LEU A 460 5.46 -3.55 -15.90
N ASP A 461 6.51 -2.97 -16.49
CA ASP A 461 6.43 -2.28 -17.78
C ASP A 461 5.97 -3.23 -18.91
N GLN A 462 6.46 -4.47 -18.90
CA GLN A 462 6.01 -5.51 -19.83
C GLN A 462 4.53 -5.86 -19.62
N ALA A 463 4.06 -5.97 -18.38
CA ALA A 463 2.66 -6.24 -18.05
C ALA A 463 1.74 -5.10 -18.51
N VAL A 464 2.16 -3.85 -18.33
CA VAL A 464 1.47 -2.66 -18.85
C VAL A 464 1.36 -2.71 -20.39
N ARG A 465 2.46 -3.07 -21.07
CA ARG A 465 2.49 -3.19 -22.54
C ARG A 465 1.52 -4.27 -23.02
N ALA A 466 1.65 -5.48 -22.52
CA ALA A 466 0.81 -6.61 -22.90
C ALA A 466 -0.67 -6.37 -22.58
N THR A 467 -0.96 -5.70 -21.47
CA THR A 467 -2.33 -5.33 -21.09
C THR A 467 -2.90 -4.27 -22.02
N THR A 468 -2.14 -3.24 -22.37
CA THR A 468 -2.57 -2.23 -23.34
C THR A 468 -2.86 -2.86 -24.71
N ASP A 469 -2.01 -3.79 -25.14
CA ASP A 469 -2.20 -4.53 -26.40
C ASP A 469 -3.43 -5.44 -26.34
N LYS A 470 -3.66 -6.15 -25.22
CA LYS A 470 -4.85 -6.97 -25.01
C LYS A 470 -6.14 -6.14 -24.98
N LEU A 471 -6.14 -4.98 -24.30
CA LEU A 471 -7.29 -4.06 -24.30
C LEU A 471 -7.60 -3.54 -25.71
N LYS A 472 -6.58 -3.29 -26.52
CA LYS A 472 -6.72 -2.91 -27.93
C LYS A 472 -7.27 -4.07 -28.78
N GLU A 473 -6.76 -5.28 -28.59
CA GLU A 473 -7.25 -6.50 -29.24
C GLU A 473 -8.74 -6.75 -28.95
N LEU A 474 -9.15 -6.54 -27.70
CA LEU A 474 -10.53 -6.66 -27.24
C LEU A 474 -11.42 -5.48 -27.67
N GLY A 475 -10.85 -4.42 -28.26
CA GLY A 475 -11.59 -3.24 -28.69
C GLY A 475 -12.13 -2.36 -27.55
N ILE A 476 -11.55 -2.44 -26.35
CA ILE A 476 -12.04 -1.76 -25.14
C ILE A 476 -11.02 -0.78 -24.54
N LEU A 477 -9.90 -0.52 -25.22
CA LEU A 477 -8.86 0.40 -24.72
C LEU A 477 -9.41 1.81 -24.48
N GLU A 478 -10.19 2.35 -25.40
CA GLU A 478 -10.76 3.71 -25.29
C GLU A 478 -11.83 3.83 -24.20
N ASP A 479 -12.42 2.70 -23.77
CA ASP A 479 -13.38 2.63 -22.66
C ASP A 479 -12.71 2.37 -21.30
N THR A 480 -11.38 2.21 -21.29
CA THR A 480 -10.62 1.77 -20.11
C THR A 480 -9.67 2.86 -19.63
N LEU A 481 -9.83 3.28 -18.38
CA LEU A 481 -8.83 4.09 -17.69
C LEU A 481 -7.70 3.17 -17.21
N VAL A 482 -6.50 3.37 -17.74
CA VAL A 482 -5.29 2.66 -17.31
C VAL A 482 -4.44 3.61 -16.47
N LEU A 483 -4.10 3.18 -15.27
CA LEU A 483 -3.29 3.91 -14.30
C LEU A 483 -2.08 3.08 -13.91
N ILE A 484 -0.95 3.74 -13.71
CA ILE A 484 0.26 3.15 -13.15
C ILE A 484 0.74 4.07 -12.05
N THR A 485 0.92 3.55 -10.85
CA THR A 485 1.43 4.30 -9.71
C THR A 485 2.21 3.37 -8.76
N ALA A 486 2.65 3.90 -7.63
CA ALA A 486 3.12 3.15 -6.48
C ALA A 486 2.23 3.46 -5.27
N ASP A 487 2.29 2.66 -4.24
CA ASP A 487 1.66 2.92 -2.95
C ASP A 487 2.53 3.83 -2.07
N HIS A 488 3.85 3.67 -2.13
CA HIS A 488 4.87 4.52 -1.51
C HIS A 488 6.20 4.49 -2.27
N GLY A 489 7.20 5.26 -1.79
CA GLY A 489 8.53 5.28 -2.36
C GLY A 489 9.60 4.71 -1.43
N HIS A 490 10.78 4.42 -1.97
CA HIS A 490 12.00 4.15 -1.22
C HIS A 490 13.07 5.21 -1.46
N GLY A 491 14.05 5.32 -0.55
CA GLY A 491 15.17 6.25 -0.65
C GLY A 491 16.25 5.87 -1.68
N PHE A 492 15.88 5.23 -2.79
CA PHE A 492 16.81 4.72 -3.81
C PHE A 492 17.28 5.83 -4.77
N ASP A 493 18.58 5.84 -5.11
CA ASP A 493 19.14 6.69 -6.17
C ASP A 493 20.38 6.06 -6.86
N VAL A 494 20.74 6.59 -8.03
CA VAL A 494 21.93 6.21 -8.82
C VAL A 494 22.84 7.42 -8.97
N TRP A 495 24.08 7.34 -8.47
CA TRP A 495 25.03 8.48 -8.46
C TRP A 495 26.24 8.29 -9.40
N GLY A 496 26.35 7.14 -10.07
CA GLY A 496 27.45 6.88 -11.00
C GLY A 496 27.48 5.44 -11.50
N SER A 497 28.68 4.97 -11.84
CA SER A 497 28.94 3.57 -12.20
C SER A 497 30.00 2.96 -11.29
N ALA A 498 29.98 1.65 -11.08
CA ALA A 498 31.02 0.92 -10.37
C ALA A 498 31.76 -0.05 -11.30
N ASP A 499 33.10 0.08 -11.40
CA ASP A 499 33.96 -0.95 -12.02
C ASP A 499 34.10 -2.15 -11.07
N THR A 500 33.19 -3.11 -11.21
CA THR A 500 33.07 -4.28 -10.32
C THR A 500 34.31 -5.18 -10.36
N LYS A 501 35.07 -5.16 -11.47
CA LYS A 501 36.34 -5.88 -11.57
C LYS A 501 37.41 -5.16 -10.74
N TYR A 502 37.61 -3.87 -10.98
CA TYR A 502 38.59 -3.08 -10.22
C TYR A 502 38.31 -3.17 -8.72
N LEU A 503 37.04 -3.03 -8.31
CA LEU A 503 36.61 -3.14 -6.91
C LEU A 503 37.08 -4.44 -6.27
N SER A 504 36.84 -5.59 -6.93
CA SER A 504 37.20 -6.91 -6.40
C SER A 504 38.70 -7.15 -6.23
N GLU A 505 39.55 -6.39 -6.94
CA GLU A 505 41.00 -6.50 -6.88
C GLU A 505 41.62 -5.67 -5.73
N GLN A 506 40.85 -4.75 -5.12
CA GLN A 506 41.33 -3.87 -4.06
C GLN A 506 41.31 -4.54 -2.68
N GLN A 507 42.32 -4.22 -1.86
CA GLN A 507 42.51 -4.86 -0.54
C GLN A 507 41.80 -4.13 0.61
N ASP A 508 41.56 -2.82 0.49
CA ASP A 508 40.96 -2.00 1.55
C ASP A 508 39.71 -1.23 1.07
N ASN A 509 38.87 -0.79 2.03
CA ASN A 509 37.61 -0.11 1.75
C ASN A 509 37.79 1.21 0.97
N ARG A 510 38.88 1.96 1.19
CA ARG A 510 39.15 3.22 0.45
C ARG A 510 39.55 2.92 -0.99
N GLY A 511 40.39 1.90 -1.20
CA GLY A 511 40.73 1.39 -2.52
C GLY A 511 39.50 0.97 -3.30
N LYS A 512 38.62 0.16 -2.69
CA LYS A 512 37.35 -0.31 -3.30
C LYS A 512 36.46 0.84 -3.75
N ARG A 513 36.32 1.89 -2.94
CA ARG A 513 35.53 3.09 -3.29
C ARG A 513 36.04 3.86 -4.50
N ARG A 514 37.32 3.70 -4.89
CA ARG A 514 37.84 4.28 -6.15
C ARG A 514 37.25 3.62 -7.40
N ALA A 515 36.58 2.47 -7.27
CA ALA A 515 35.85 1.85 -8.38
C ALA A 515 34.61 2.64 -8.80
N VAL A 516 34.12 3.55 -7.95
CA VAL A 516 32.94 4.37 -8.24
C VAL A 516 33.33 5.57 -9.11
N GLY A 517 32.96 5.50 -10.37
CA GLY A 517 33.12 6.58 -11.34
C GLY A 517 31.97 7.58 -11.27
N VAL A 518 32.30 8.86 -11.13
CA VAL A 518 31.36 10.00 -11.07
C VAL A 518 31.51 10.91 -12.30
N TYR A 519 30.44 11.60 -12.69
CA TYR A 519 30.41 12.50 -13.85
C TYR A 519 30.91 11.82 -15.14
N HIS A 520 31.99 12.33 -15.76
CA HIS A 520 32.55 11.76 -16.98
C HIS A 520 33.13 10.35 -16.79
N GLU A 521 33.56 10.02 -15.57
CA GLU A 521 34.09 8.69 -15.21
C GLU A 521 32.99 7.65 -15.01
N SER A 522 31.71 8.05 -14.97
CA SER A 522 30.57 7.10 -14.93
C SER A 522 30.38 6.34 -16.25
N GLY A 523 30.97 6.83 -17.35
CA GLY A 523 30.95 6.13 -18.64
C GLY A 523 29.54 5.96 -19.24
N GLN A 524 29.38 4.91 -20.07
CA GLN A 524 28.12 4.54 -20.71
C GLN A 524 27.58 3.23 -20.12
N SER A 525 26.25 3.08 -20.11
CA SER A 525 25.59 1.83 -19.69
C SER A 525 26.11 0.63 -20.48
N GLN A 526 26.47 -0.43 -19.77
CA GLN A 526 26.93 -1.69 -20.35
C GLN A 526 25.88 -2.80 -20.30
N TYR A 527 24.72 -2.55 -19.68
CA TYR A 527 23.63 -3.52 -19.53
C TYR A 527 22.98 -3.89 -20.86
N THR A 528 23.01 -2.99 -21.85
CA THR A 528 22.44 -3.18 -23.20
C THR A 528 23.50 -3.48 -24.26
N LYS A 529 24.78 -3.61 -23.87
CA LYS A 529 25.86 -3.94 -24.80
C LYS A 529 25.95 -5.46 -24.97
N PRO A 530 25.90 -5.99 -26.20
CA PRO A 530 26.11 -7.42 -26.45
C PRO A 530 27.48 -7.88 -25.93
N VAL A 531 27.52 -9.06 -25.34
CA VAL A 531 28.75 -9.71 -24.83
C VAL A 531 28.83 -11.12 -25.42
N ASP A 532 30.03 -11.55 -25.80
CA ASP A 532 30.23 -12.89 -26.38
C ASP A 532 29.76 -13.99 -25.42
N GLY A 533 28.91 -14.91 -25.92
CA GLY A 533 28.42 -16.06 -25.16
C GLY A 533 27.17 -15.82 -24.31
N VAL A 534 26.60 -14.60 -24.28
CA VAL A 534 25.32 -14.30 -23.61
C VAL A 534 24.29 -13.86 -24.66
N ASN A 535 23.19 -14.59 -24.78
CA ASN A 535 22.03 -14.19 -25.58
C ASN A 535 20.75 -14.37 -24.74
N TYR A 536 20.23 -13.27 -24.20
CA TYR A 536 18.87 -13.20 -23.66
C TYR A 536 18.19 -11.90 -24.13
N GLY A 537 17.03 -12.05 -24.80
CA GLY A 537 16.06 -11.00 -25.14
C GLY A 537 16.54 -9.89 -26.10
N THR A 538 16.31 -10.05 -27.41
CA THR A 538 16.65 -9.07 -28.47
C THR A 538 15.69 -7.87 -28.55
N GLY A 539 15.13 -7.43 -27.42
CA GLY A 539 14.07 -6.44 -27.37
C GLY A 539 14.44 -5.25 -26.48
N ALA A 540 13.92 -4.10 -26.85
CA ALA A 540 14.00 -2.80 -26.17
C ALA A 540 13.55 -2.75 -24.68
N SER A 541 13.35 -3.88 -23.99
CA SER A 541 12.61 -3.93 -22.71
C SER A 541 13.37 -4.56 -21.55
N PHE A 542 14.47 -5.28 -21.78
CA PHE A 542 15.28 -5.91 -20.71
C PHE A 542 16.77 -5.82 -21.06
N PRO A 543 17.66 -5.80 -20.04
CA PRO A 543 19.10 -5.80 -20.29
C PRO A 543 19.55 -7.12 -20.92
N VAL A 544 20.54 -7.04 -21.83
CA VAL A 544 21.19 -8.21 -22.44
C VAL A 544 22.32 -8.76 -21.56
N ASN A 545 22.79 -7.96 -20.60
CA ASN A 545 23.83 -8.32 -19.65
C ASN A 545 23.48 -7.84 -18.24
N TRP A 546 23.18 -8.77 -17.34
CA TRP A 546 22.94 -8.50 -15.91
C TRP A 546 24.25 -8.43 -15.09
N GLU A 547 25.39 -8.72 -15.70
CA GLU A 547 26.70 -8.74 -15.05
C GLU A 547 27.70 -7.82 -15.76
N PRO A 548 27.38 -6.54 -15.99
CA PRO A 548 28.34 -5.62 -16.59
C PRO A 548 29.55 -5.40 -15.69
N ARG A 549 30.72 -5.16 -16.30
CA ARG A 549 31.89 -4.69 -15.56
C ARG A 549 31.61 -3.33 -14.93
N TYR A 550 30.98 -2.43 -15.67
CA TYR A 550 30.55 -1.12 -15.19
C TYR A 550 29.05 -1.17 -14.88
N ALA A 551 28.74 -1.51 -13.63
CA ALA A 551 27.39 -1.59 -13.09
C ALA A 551 26.91 -0.22 -12.60
N ILE A 552 25.62 -0.04 -12.35
CA ILE A 552 25.12 1.18 -11.70
C ILE A 552 25.69 1.26 -10.27
N ALA A 553 26.26 2.41 -9.90
CA ALA A 553 26.55 2.72 -8.51
C ALA A 553 25.30 3.33 -7.91
N ALA A 554 24.54 2.50 -7.21
CA ALA A 554 23.24 2.83 -6.64
C ALA A 554 23.19 2.56 -5.14
N GLY A 555 22.20 3.11 -4.46
CA GLY A 555 22.01 2.85 -3.05
C GLY A 555 20.83 3.57 -2.45
N PHE A 556 20.76 3.46 -1.13
CA PHE A 556 19.51 3.55 -0.40
C PHE A 556 19.68 4.46 0.83
N GLY A 557 18.91 5.54 0.93
CA GLY A 557 19.12 6.53 2.01
C GLY A 557 18.84 5.99 3.42
N ALA A 558 17.92 5.04 3.56
CA ALA A 558 17.45 4.49 4.83
C ALA A 558 17.73 2.99 4.93
N MET A 559 18.97 2.61 5.26
CA MET A 559 19.49 1.24 5.14
C MET A 559 20.27 0.80 6.38
N PRO A 560 20.42 -0.52 6.62
CA PRO A 560 21.29 -1.06 7.66
C PRO A 560 22.76 -1.00 7.26
N ASP A 561 23.64 -1.33 8.21
CA ASP A 561 25.03 -1.69 7.90
C ASP A 561 25.04 -2.86 6.90
N HIS A 562 25.79 -2.73 5.81
CA HIS A 562 25.92 -3.78 4.79
C HIS A 562 27.25 -3.68 4.02
N ARG A 563 27.56 -4.67 3.20
CA ARG A 563 28.71 -4.65 2.28
C ARG A 563 28.25 -4.43 0.86
N GLU A 564 28.92 -3.59 0.08
CA GLU A 564 28.52 -3.30 -1.30
C GLU A 564 29.65 -3.61 -2.29
N ASP A 565 29.32 -4.39 -3.33
CA ASP A 565 30.21 -4.72 -4.44
C ASP A 565 29.61 -4.42 -5.83
N TYR A 566 28.36 -3.97 -5.87
CA TYR A 566 27.56 -3.61 -7.05
C TYR A 566 27.37 -4.77 -8.05
N LYS A 567 27.42 -6.01 -7.57
CA LYS A 567 27.20 -7.20 -8.39
C LYS A 567 25.85 -7.83 -8.07
N VAL A 568 25.22 -8.33 -9.14
CA VAL A 568 24.02 -9.15 -9.01
C VAL A 568 24.31 -10.43 -8.21
N HIS A 569 23.44 -10.74 -7.25
CA HIS A 569 23.54 -11.92 -6.42
C HIS A 569 22.92 -13.13 -7.15
N LYS A 570 23.74 -14.01 -7.72
CA LYS A 570 23.24 -15.06 -8.64
C LYS A 570 22.44 -16.17 -7.98
N SER A 571 22.81 -16.58 -6.78
CA SER A 571 22.32 -17.82 -6.15
C SER A 571 21.06 -17.67 -5.31
N ALA A 572 20.75 -16.45 -4.90
CA ALA A 572 19.57 -16.12 -4.08
C ALA A 572 19.38 -14.59 -4.03
N PRO A 573 18.20 -14.11 -3.65
CA PRO A 573 18.01 -12.77 -3.15
C PRO A 573 19.03 -12.41 -2.05
N ARG A 574 19.42 -11.14 -2.01
CA ARG A 574 20.37 -10.60 -1.05
C ARG A 574 19.88 -10.68 0.41
N THR A 575 20.80 -10.86 1.35
CA THR A 575 20.58 -10.67 2.80
C THR A 575 21.63 -9.67 3.31
N PRO A 576 21.30 -8.37 3.43
CA PRO A 576 22.30 -7.32 3.65
C PRO A 576 22.85 -7.30 5.09
N ALA A 577 22.01 -7.63 6.06
CA ALA A 577 22.34 -7.64 7.47
C ALA A 577 21.76 -8.87 8.18
N SER A 578 22.44 -9.31 9.23
CA SER A 578 22.08 -10.45 10.06
C SER A 578 22.04 -10.08 11.53
N LYS A 579 21.09 -10.69 12.25
CA LYS A 579 20.84 -10.41 13.65
C LYS A 579 21.87 -11.09 14.56
N ILE A 580 22.49 -10.33 15.46
CA ILE A 580 23.37 -10.82 16.52
C ILE A 580 22.88 -10.21 17.85
N GLY A 581 22.32 -11.04 18.73
CA GLY A 581 21.65 -10.55 19.94
C GLY A 581 20.39 -9.76 19.59
N SER A 582 20.30 -8.51 20.04
CA SER A 582 19.18 -7.60 19.76
C SER A 582 19.39 -6.69 18.53
N GLU A 583 20.58 -6.72 17.93
CA GLU A 583 20.99 -5.78 16.88
C GLU A 583 21.31 -6.48 15.56
N TYR A 584 21.35 -5.73 14.48
CA TYR A 584 21.72 -6.15 13.15
C TYR A 584 23.09 -5.60 12.76
N TYR A 585 23.87 -6.46 12.09
CA TYR A 585 25.20 -6.16 11.58
C TYR A 585 25.28 -6.60 10.13
N ALA A 586 26.15 -5.95 9.34
CA ALA A 586 26.41 -6.36 7.95
C ALA A 586 26.68 -7.87 7.86
N GLU A 587 25.97 -8.57 6.98
CA GLU A 587 26.12 -10.02 6.83
C GLU A 587 27.51 -10.35 6.27
N SER A 588 28.24 -11.18 7.01
CA SER A 588 29.60 -11.60 6.68
C SER A 588 29.74 -12.33 5.34
N LYS A 589 28.68 -12.99 4.89
CA LYS A 589 28.61 -13.75 3.64
C LYS A 589 28.05 -12.92 2.48
N ASP A 590 27.44 -11.77 2.76
CA ASP A 590 26.90 -10.86 1.75
C ASP A 590 28.04 -10.03 1.15
N SER A 591 28.08 -9.96 -0.18
CA SER A 591 29.04 -9.13 -0.92
C SER A 591 30.47 -9.18 -0.32
N VAL A 592 31.05 -10.38 -0.17
CA VAL A 592 32.32 -10.59 0.56
C VAL A 592 33.50 -9.76 0.04
N ASN A 593 33.47 -9.42 -1.25
CA ASN A 593 34.48 -8.58 -1.89
C ASN A 593 34.13 -7.09 -1.85
N GLY A 594 32.98 -6.73 -1.30
CA GLY A 594 32.50 -5.37 -1.12
C GLY A 594 33.20 -4.59 -0.01
N PHE A 595 32.94 -3.30 0.04
CA PHE A 595 33.34 -2.43 1.14
C PHE A 595 32.17 -2.24 2.11
N LEU A 596 32.49 -2.02 3.39
CA LEU A 596 31.46 -1.74 4.40
C LEU A 596 30.84 -0.36 4.16
N VAL A 597 29.52 -0.32 4.17
CA VAL A 597 28.70 0.89 4.17
C VAL A 597 27.97 0.94 5.51
N ASN A 598 28.18 2.03 6.26
CA ASN A 598 27.49 2.24 7.52
C ASN A 598 26.04 2.66 7.24
N GLY A 599 25.10 2.04 7.95
CA GLY A 599 23.69 2.31 7.89
C GLY A 599 23.31 3.65 8.52
N THR A 600 22.09 4.06 8.22
CA THR A 600 21.45 5.28 8.73
C THR A 600 20.26 4.98 9.64
N LEU A 601 19.88 3.71 9.72
CA LEU A 601 18.78 3.22 10.55
C LEU A 601 19.25 2.82 11.96
N PRO A 602 18.33 2.73 12.93
CA PRO A 602 18.60 2.12 14.22
C PRO A 602 19.19 0.71 14.08
N THR A 603 20.03 0.31 15.03
CA THR A 603 20.69 -1.02 15.02
C THR A 603 19.69 -2.18 15.17
N SER A 604 18.42 -1.91 15.47
CA SER A 604 17.32 -2.87 15.47
C SER A 604 16.77 -3.20 14.09
N GLU A 605 17.11 -2.42 13.06
CA GLU A 605 16.61 -2.61 11.69
C GLU A 605 17.62 -3.38 10.83
N GLY A 606 17.17 -4.45 10.18
CA GLY A 606 18.01 -5.33 9.36
C GLY A 606 17.89 -5.13 7.86
N GLN A 607 17.05 -4.19 7.42
CA GLN A 607 16.64 -4.01 6.03
C GLN A 607 16.42 -2.53 5.72
N GLY A 608 16.39 -2.17 4.43
CA GLY A 608 15.95 -0.83 4.02
C GLY A 608 14.52 -0.54 4.48
N VAL A 609 14.10 0.72 4.48
CA VAL A 609 12.71 1.11 4.81
C VAL A 609 12.15 2.13 3.82
N HIS A 610 10.84 2.32 3.82
CA HIS A 610 10.17 3.26 2.92
C HIS A 610 10.62 4.73 3.14
N SER A 611 10.21 5.61 2.24
CA SER A 611 10.57 7.04 2.24
C SER A 611 9.36 7.94 1.95
N LEU A 612 9.48 9.23 2.29
CA LEU A 612 8.47 10.27 2.09
C LEU A 612 8.32 10.69 0.61
N THR A 613 9.13 10.14 -0.30
CA THR A 613 9.16 10.55 -1.70
C THR A 613 7.78 10.46 -2.35
N ASP A 614 7.31 11.56 -2.94
CA ASP A 614 6.12 11.56 -3.79
C ASP A 614 6.32 10.59 -4.97
N VAL A 615 5.31 9.80 -5.28
CA VAL A 615 5.41 8.78 -6.34
C VAL A 615 4.63 9.19 -7.58
N ALA A 616 5.17 8.82 -8.75
CA ALA A 616 4.61 9.20 -10.04
C ALA A 616 3.31 8.42 -10.36
N VAL A 617 2.38 9.10 -11.01
CA VAL A 617 1.12 8.53 -11.52
C VAL A 617 1.10 8.74 -13.03
N TYR A 618 1.01 7.65 -13.81
CA TYR A 618 0.86 7.68 -15.26
C TYR A 618 -0.58 7.31 -15.61
N ALA A 619 -1.24 8.10 -16.47
CA ALA A 619 -2.64 7.88 -16.83
C ALA A 619 -2.89 7.89 -18.34
N ARG A 620 -3.76 6.99 -18.81
CA ARG A 620 -4.27 6.89 -20.18
C ARG A 620 -5.76 6.54 -20.18
N GLY A 621 -6.51 7.10 -21.13
CA GLY A 621 -7.90 6.77 -21.39
C GLY A 621 -8.87 7.81 -20.82
N PRO A 622 -10.14 7.45 -20.59
CA PRO A 622 -11.14 8.38 -20.09
C PRO A 622 -10.69 9.03 -18.77
N CYS A 623 -10.90 10.35 -18.63
CA CYS A 623 -10.52 11.15 -17.46
C CYS A 623 -9.02 11.28 -17.15
N GLN A 624 -8.13 10.82 -18.05
CA GLN A 624 -6.68 10.86 -17.83
C GLN A 624 -6.15 12.24 -17.42
N ASP A 625 -6.69 13.33 -17.97
CA ASP A 625 -6.20 14.70 -17.72
C ASP A 625 -6.30 15.12 -16.25
N THR A 626 -7.21 14.48 -15.49
CA THR A 626 -7.39 14.73 -14.06
C THR A 626 -6.21 14.24 -13.22
N PHE A 627 -5.33 13.38 -13.76
CA PHE A 627 -4.17 12.82 -13.06
C PHE A 627 -2.88 13.61 -13.31
N SER A 628 -2.98 14.86 -13.79
CA SER A 628 -1.83 15.77 -13.90
C SER A 628 -1.61 16.57 -12.60
N GLY A 629 -0.38 17.03 -12.37
CA GLY A 629 -0.01 17.82 -11.17
C GLY A 629 0.35 16.97 -9.95
N THR A 630 0.38 17.58 -8.78
CA THR A 630 0.66 16.92 -7.49
C THR A 630 -0.57 16.97 -6.60
N TYR A 631 -0.98 15.84 -6.03
CA TYR A 631 -2.19 15.71 -5.24
C TYR A 631 -2.03 14.67 -4.12
N ASN A 632 -3.04 14.49 -3.28
CA ASN A 632 -2.99 13.52 -2.20
C ASN A 632 -3.29 12.11 -2.74
N ASN A 633 -2.72 11.03 -2.17
CA ASN A 633 -3.02 9.67 -2.63
C ASN A 633 -4.52 9.32 -2.58
N ILE A 634 -5.27 9.90 -1.64
CA ILE A 634 -6.74 9.75 -1.58
C ILE A 634 -7.45 10.27 -2.83
N ASP A 635 -6.86 11.23 -3.55
CA ASP A 635 -7.47 11.79 -4.76
C ASP A 635 -7.50 10.78 -5.91
N ILE A 636 -6.64 9.75 -5.89
CA ILE A 636 -6.67 8.68 -6.88
C ILE A 636 -8.02 7.94 -6.80
N PHE A 637 -8.48 7.61 -5.59
CA PHE A 637 -9.79 7.01 -5.38
C PHE A 637 -10.90 7.88 -5.97
N TYR A 638 -10.94 9.17 -5.63
CA TYR A 638 -12.02 10.06 -6.08
C TYR A 638 -12.00 10.28 -7.59
N LYS A 639 -10.81 10.40 -8.21
CA LYS A 639 -10.67 10.52 -9.67
C LYS A 639 -11.17 9.25 -10.37
N ILE A 640 -10.82 8.07 -9.86
CA ILE A 640 -11.31 6.78 -10.37
C ILE A 640 -12.84 6.68 -10.20
N ALA A 641 -13.34 6.94 -8.99
CA ALA A 641 -14.76 6.83 -8.65
C ALA A 641 -15.64 7.77 -9.49
N ASN A 642 -15.18 9.01 -9.71
CA ASN A 642 -15.85 9.96 -10.58
C ASN A 642 -15.81 9.53 -12.04
N CYS A 643 -14.68 8.98 -12.52
CA CYS A 643 -14.60 8.50 -13.89
C CYS A 643 -15.53 7.29 -14.15
N LEU A 644 -15.68 6.43 -13.16
CA LEU A 644 -16.61 5.31 -13.14
C LEU A 644 -18.06 5.74 -12.80
N GLY A 645 -18.31 7.01 -12.50
CA GLY A 645 -19.63 7.56 -12.11
C GLY A 645 -20.26 6.84 -10.91
N LEU A 646 -19.50 6.67 -9.83
CA LEU A 646 -19.91 5.87 -8.67
C LEU A 646 -20.73 6.64 -7.62
N GLY A 647 -20.72 7.98 -7.67
CA GLY A 647 -21.49 8.80 -6.74
C GLY A 647 -23.01 8.61 -6.85
N LYS A 648 -23.71 8.75 -5.72
CA LYS A 648 -25.17 8.63 -5.60
C LYS A 648 -25.79 9.81 -4.89
N SER A 649 -26.95 10.24 -5.37
CA SER A 649 -27.79 11.29 -4.80
C SER A 649 -28.77 10.79 -3.73
N ASP A 650 -28.99 9.47 -3.66
CA ASP A 650 -29.87 8.83 -2.70
C ASP A 650 -29.47 7.36 -2.50
N ALA A 651 -30.08 6.72 -1.50
CA ALA A 651 -29.81 5.33 -1.15
C ALA A 651 -30.29 4.31 -2.20
N GLY A 652 -31.15 4.70 -3.15
CA GLY A 652 -31.90 3.79 -4.01
C GLY A 652 -32.93 2.95 -3.26
N ASN A 653 -33.54 1.98 -3.97
CA ASN A 653 -34.53 1.00 -3.45
C ASN A 653 -33.94 -0.44 -3.39
N GLY A 654 -32.62 -0.59 -3.19
CA GLY A 654 -31.92 -1.89 -3.29
C GLY A 654 -31.64 -2.60 -1.96
N GLU A 655 -31.27 -3.88 -2.02
CA GLU A 655 -30.96 -4.74 -0.85
C GLU A 655 -29.72 -4.28 -0.05
N ASP A 656 -28.87 -3.43 -0.61
CA ASP A 656 -27.66 -2.90 0.05
C ASP A 656 -27.87 -1.55 0.75
N CYS A 657 -29.09 -1.02 0.75
CA CYS A 657 -29.42 0.21 1.47
C CYS A 657 -29.16 0.04 2.98
N PRO A 658 -28.73 1.10 3.70
CA PRO A 658 -28.90 1.14 5.15
C PRO A 658 -30.38 0.86 5.44
N ALA A 659 -30.66 -0.14 6.28
CA ALA A 659 -32.03 -0.51 6.60
C ALA A 659 -32.74 0.74 7.14
N LYS A 660 -33.77 1.22 6.42
CA LYS A 660 -34.75 2.13 7.01
C LYS A 660 -35.54 1.30 8.01
N ASN A 661 -35.12 1.32 9.28
CA ASN A 661 -35.90 0.80 10.39
C ASN A 661 -36.41 1.97 11.23
#